data_AF-A0A8H7J5S9-F1
#
_entry.id   AF-A0A8H7J5S9-F1
#
_cell.length_a   1.000
_cell.length_b   1.000
_cell.length_c   1.000
_cell.angle_alpha   90.00
_cell.angle_beta   90.00
_cell.angle_gamma   90.00
#
_symmetry.space_group_name_H-M   'P 1'
#
loop_
_entity.id
_entity.type
_entity.pdbx_description
1 polymer ?
#
loop_
_entity_poly.entity_id
_entity_poly.type
_entity_poly.pdbx_seq_one_letter_code
_entity_poly.pdbx_strand_id
1 'polypeptide(L)'
;MSEPKISNGATKKQLLLNAFAINAPAHLSPGLWRHPRNATAGFNKLKYWVELAQLLDKAGFHALFIADVLGPYDVYRSSVDPVLASGAQFPIHDPLYLVPTLASATENLTFGVTASTTYDAPYAHARRFSTVDHLTEGRVAWNIVTSYLDSAARNFGLDTQIPHDERYEIAEEYMEAVYKLWEGSWRDDAAVRDQETGNFALTGRVRQIHHKGKYFSIPGPHICEPSPQRTPFLFQAGTSKAGREFGAKHAEAIFVGGQTPEKVRSSVDALRELAKKKFGRDPNHLKIIAGITIIVDETDEKAFAKRDNLLSYGDKEGALALFGGWTGYDLSTYTDDEDFRFVKAPAIQSIVNGWATTVPGTDNAPWTKARIAEYLILGGMNAKVVGSPTTVVDELERWVQVADLDGFNLSHVVSPGSFEDIIEWVLPELRRRGLFREDVEKKGATAREAFLGQRWLLDDHPGRKYRWEAYCNFAQDINMFVSVKERARQIANGQFSAAPTNAPVASLIDLAPEPKPATVATAKKSASKEASAKVPASPSKNKPSKTAPPKEPTPKAAPPKATPPPTTVPKTAPPKTASPPEASTPKKQSSKSKLIKEPSSKPSSPKIGSSKPTSSSKATSQAKAPSTPKPASPPKATTTTAAAAAKPPSSKPSTTPSKPKRSKSPPKRVDSPIDDSPDPLSTLRSACLKQVSGVTGLGGRRLAIVVKQRSSGAWYAALKDATSDKYLKMWTNRDKTFETPEQALEAYLAFATKMRNDMRWFPVGPRASSPKAKGK
;
A
#
# COMPACT_ATOMS: atom_id res chain seq x y z
N MET A 1 -10.20 -36.71 -37.51
CA MET A 1 -10.61 -35.41 -36.93
C MET A 1 -9.43 -34.46 -37.12
N SER A 2 -9.65 -33.22 -37.53
CA SER A 2 -8.55 -32.26 -37.79
C SER A 2 -8.06 -31.63 -36.49
N GLU A 3 -6.74 -31.46 -36.36
CA GLU A 3 -6.11 -30.77 -35.23
C GLU A 3 -6.57 -29.30 -35.14
N PRO A 4 -6.71 -28.73 -33.93
CA PRO A 4 -7.06 -27.33 -33.76
C PRO A 4 -5.89 -26.43 -34.20
N LYS A 5 -6.08 -25.68 -35.29
CA LYS A 5 -5.10 -24.67 -35.73
C LYS A 5 -4.92 -23.61 -34.64
N ILE A 6 -3.72 -23.56 -34.04
CA ILE A 6 -3.33 -22.48 -33.13
C ILE A 6 -3.33 -21.16 -33.92
N SER A 7 -4.01 -20.14 -33.37
CA SER A 7 -4.12 -18.82 -33.99
C SER A 7 -2.84 -18.00 -33.81
N ASN A 8 -1.91 -18.11 -34.76
CA ASN A 8 -0.79 -17.17 -34.89
C ASN A 8 -1.34 -15.75 -35.10
N GLY A 9 -1.28 -14.92 -34.06
CA GLY A 9 -1.83 -13.55 -34.08
C GLY A 9 -2.05 -12.93 -32.70
N ALA A 10 -2.22 -13.72 -31.65
CA ALA A 10 -2.21 -13.21 -30.28
C ALA A 10 -0.77 -12.91 -29.82
N THR A 11 -0.52 -11.71 -29.30
CA THR A 11 0.73 -11.37 -28.60
C THR A 11 0.84 -12.18 -27.31
N LYS A 12 2.01 -12.76 -27.02
CA LYS A 12 2.21 -13.52 -25.78
C LYS A 12 2.12 -12.59 -24.56
N LYS A 13 1.48 -13.07 -23.49
CA LYS A 13 1.37 -12.37 -22.21
C LYS A 13 2.77 -12.12 -21.64
N GLN A 14 3.12 -10.85 -21.39
CA GLN A 14 4.38 -10.50 -20.74
C GLN A 14 4.32 -10.85 -19.25
N LEU A 15 5.37 -11.46 -18.72
CA LEU A 15 5.38 -12.01 -17.36
C LEU A 15 5.80 -10.98 -16.31
N LEU A 16 4.94 -10.80 -15.30
CA LEU A 16 5.20 -9.97 -14.12
C LEU A 16 6.18 -10.69 -13.17
N LEU A 17 7.49 -10.53 -13.41
CA LEU A 17 8.53 -11.11 -12.56
C LEU A 17 8.86 -10.21 -11.36
N ASN A 18 8.69 -10.74 -10.15
CA ASN A 18 9.03 -10.11 -8.89
C ASN A 18 10.12 -10.90 -8.15
N ALA A 19 11.03 -10.21 -7.47
CA ALA A 19 11.99 -10.83 -6.57
C ALA A 19 11.40 -10.92 -5.16
N PHE A 20 11.29 -12.12 -4.60
CA PHE A 20 10.65 -12.36 -3.30
C PHE A 20 11.70 -12.50 -2.18
N ALA A 21 11.70 -11.53 -1.27
CA ALA A 21 12.69 -11.35 -0.21
C ALA A 21 12.03 -11.11 1.16
N ILE A 22 12.83 -11.06 2.22
CA ILE A 22 12.44 -10.66 3.58
C ILE A 22 13.60 -9.89 4.22
N ASN A 23 13.33 -9.03 5.20
CA ASN A 23 14.37 -8.25 5.88
C ASN A 23 14.98 -9.02 7.08
N ALA A 24 15.49 -10.23 6.81
CA ALA A 24 16.07 -11.18 7.77
C ALA A 24 17.15 -12.09 7.10
N PRO A 25 17.98 -12.84 7.85
CA PRO A 25 19.05 -13.67 7.29
C PRO A 25 18.61 -14.82 6.37
N ALA A 26 17.43 -15.42 6.57
CA ALA A 26 16.89 -16.44 5.69
C ALA A 26 15.38 -16.28 5.53
N HIS A 27 14.87 -16.40 4.30
CA HIS A 27 13.44 -16.23 3.99
C HIS A 27 12.67 -17.54 4.05
N LEU A 28 12.81 -18.37 3.01
CA LEU A 28 12.15 -19.68 2.87
C LEU A 28 13.17 -20.83 2.83
N SER A 29 14.46 -20.51 3.00
CA SER A 29 15.57 -21.44 2.82
C SER A 29 16.48 -21.40 4.07
N PRO A 30 16.09 -22.07 5.17
CA PRO A 30 16.78 -21.98 6.46
C PRO A 30 18.20 -22.55 6.43
N GLY A 31 19.14 -21.92 7.15
CA GLY A 31 20.57 -22.30 7.16
C GLY A 31 21.39 -21.79 5.96
N LEU A 32 20.75 -21.53 4.81
CA LEU A 32 21.44 -21.12 3.57
C LEU A 32 22.18 -19.78 3.67
N TRP A 33 21.98 -18.98 4.72
CA TRP A 33 22.79 -17.78 5.01
C TRP A 33 24.30 -18.09 5.13
N ARG A 34 24.64 -19.36 5.41
CA ARG A 34 26.01 -19.90 5.48
C ARG A 34 26.66 -20.20 4.12
N HIS A 35 25.89 -20.20 3.02
CA HIS A 35 26.39 -20.57 1.70
C HIS A 35 27.29 -19.45 1.12
N PRO A 36 28.46 -19.73 0.50
CA PRO A 36 29.41 -18.71 0.05
C PRO A 36 28.88 -17.67 -0.96
N ARG A 37 27.84 -18.00 -1.75
CA ARG A 37 27.13 -17.05 -2.65
C ARG A 37 25.97 -16.29 -1.99
N ASN A 38 25.80 -16.38 -0.67
CA ASN A 38 24.71 -15.73 0.04
C ASN A 38 25.20 -14.53 0.86
N ALA A 39 24.72 -13.34 0.52
CA ALA A 39 25.04 -12.08 1.18
C ALA A 39 23.98 -11.64 2.21
N THR A 40 22.93 -12.45 2.44
CA THR A 40 21.83 -12.16 3.38
C THR A 40 22.25 -11.97 4.84
N ALA A 41 23.42 -12.43 5.27
CA ALA A 41 24.01 -12.02 6.55
C ALA A 41 24.17 -10.48 6.66
N GLY A 42 24.25 -9.79 5.52
CA GLY A 42 24.22 -8.34 5.36
C GLY A 42 22.82 -7.70 5.34
N PHE A 43 21.72 -8.40 5.64
CA PHE A 43 20.36 -7.82 5.67
C PHE A 43 20.27 -6.53 6.52
N ASN A 44 21.06 -6.45 7.61
CA ASN A 44 21.14 -5.28 8.48
C ASN A 44 22.06 -4.16 7.95
N LYS A 45 22.49 -4.23 6.67
CA LYS A 45 23.31 -3.24 5.98
C LYS A 45 22.58 -2.72 4.75
N LEU A 46 22.30 -1.42 4.72
CA LEU A 46 21.69 -0.73 3.58
C LEU A 46 22.39 -1.02 2.23
N LYS A 47 23.72 -1.22 2.23
CA LYS A 47 24.50 -1.54 1.01
C LYS A 47 23.96 -2.78 0.28
N TYR A 48 23.69 -3.87 1.02
CA TYR A 48 23.18 -5.12 0.45
C TYR A 48 21.84 -4.90 -0.27
N TRP A 49 20.93 -4.14 0.35
CA TRP A 49 19.64 -3.82 -0.24
C TRP A 49 19.74 -2.90 -1.47
N VAL A 50 20.64 -1.92 -1.46
CA VAL A 50 20.88 -1.04 -2.61
C VAL A 50 21.45 -1.83 -3.79
N GLU A 51 22.45 -2.69 -3.55
CA GLU A 51 23.06 -3.53 -4.58
C GLU A 51 22.04 -4.55 -5.17
N LEU A 52 21.21 -5.16 -4.32
CA LEU A 52 20.12 -6.03 -4.76
C LEU A 52 19.06 -5.26 -5.57
N ALA A 53 18.63 -4.08 -5.12
CA ALA A 53 17.65 -3.27 -5.83
C ALA A 53 18.17 -2.84 -7.21
N GLN A 54 19.44 -2.43 -7.31
CA GLN A 54 20.06 -2.04 -8.57
C GLN A 54 20.24 -3.22 -9.54
N LEU A 55 20.56 -4.41 -9.04
CA LEU A 55 20.62 -5.64 -9.85
C LEU A 55 19.25 -5.94 -10.50
N LEU A 56 18.18 -5.87 -9.71
CA LEU A 56 16.82 -6.17 -10.14
C LEU A 56 16.24 -5.12 -11.09
N ASP A 57 16.43 -3.83 -10.78
CA ASP A 57 16.00 -2.69 -11.61
C ASP A 57 16.67 -2.72 -12.98
N LYS A 58 17.99 -2.91 -13.03
CA LYS A 58 18.76 -3.04 -14.28
C LYS A 58 18.36 -4.27 -15.10
N ALA A 59 17.97 -5.36 -14.46
CA ALA A 59 17.47 -6.55 -15.15
C ALA A 59 16.06 -6.40 -15.71
N GLY A 60 15.31 -5.38 -15.26
CA GLY A 60 13.94 -5.09 -15.69
C GLY A 60 12.87 -5.83 -14.87
N PHE A 61 13.15 -6.30 -13.65
CA PHE A 61 12.14 -6.85 -12.75
C PHE A 61 11.01 -5.84 -12.49
N HIS A 62 9.81 -6.33 -12.17
CA HIS A 62 8.65 -5.48 -11.90
C HIS A 62 8.67 -4.97 -10.46
N ALA A 63 8.83 -5.86 -9.47
CA ALA A 63 8.96 -5.48 -8.07
C ALA A 63 10.03 -6.25 -7.29
N LEU A 64 10.61 -5.59 -6.29
CA LEU A 64 11.16 -6.23 -5.10
C LEU A 64 10.02 -6.37 -4.09
N PHE A 65 9.57 -7.61 -3.87
CA PHE A 65 8.50 -7.95 -2.94
C PHE A 65 9.13 -8.38 -1.62
N ILE A 66 8.90 -7.60 -0.55
CA ILE A 66 9.47 -7.80 0.78
C ILE A 66 8.36 -8.33 1.71
N ALA A 67 8.50 -9.59 2.10
CA ALA A 67 7.72 -10.23 3.15
C ALA A 67 7.98 -9.57 4.53
N ASP A 68 7.09 -9.81 5.49
CA ASP A 68 7.28 -9.40 6.88
C ASP A 68 6.52 -10.33 7.84
N VAL A 69 7.04 -10.47 9.07
CA VAL A 69 6.38 -11.15 10.20
C VAL A 69 6.65 -10.40 11.50
N LEU A 70 5.58 -10.19 12.29
CA LEU A 70 5.61 -9.37 13.50
C LEU A 70 5.89 -10.16 14.80
N GLY A 71 6.49 -11.34 14.68
CA GLY A 71 6.86 -12.22 15.79
C GLY A 71 7.69 -13.42 15.29
N PRO A 72 8.50 -14.04 16.17
CA PRO A 72 9.28 -15.23 15.82
C PRO A 72 8.41 -16.47 15.63
N TYR A 73 8.96 -17.50 14.97
CA TYR A 73 8.32 -18.81 14.85
C TYR A 73 8.66 -19.63 16.11
N ASP A 74 7.75 -19.67 17.09
CA ASP A 74 7.95 -20.31 18.41
C ASP A 74 7.11 -21.59 18.62
N VAL A 75 6.44 -22.10 17.58
CA VAL A 75 5.56 -23.29 17.67
C VAL A 75 6.36 -24.60 17.79
N TYR A 76 7.39 -24.79 16.97
CA TYR A 76 8.17 -26.03 16.96
C TYR A 76 9.00 -26.16 18.23
N ARG A 77 8.87 -27.30 18.93
CA ARG A 77 9.42 -27.53 20.28
C ARG A 77 8.97 -26.50 21.34
N SER A 78 7.94 -25.70 21.06
CA SER A 78 7.57 -24.53 21.87
C SER A 78 8.72 -23.54 22.16
N SER A 79 9.69 -23.41 21.24
CA SER A 79 10.86 -22.52 21.40
C SER A 79 11.24 -21.77 20.12
N VAL A 80 11.90 -20.63 20.29
CA VAL A 80 12.53 -19.84 19.21
C VAL A 80 13.91 -20.37 18.79
N ASP A 81 14.56 -21.21 19.60
CA ASP A 81 15.96 -21.66 19.36
C ASP A 81 16.22 -22.19 17.94
N PRO A 82 15.31 -22.97 17.31
CA PRO A 82 15.48 -23.43 15.93
C PRO A 82 15.60 -22.30 14.90
N VAL A 83 14.91 -21.16 15.10
CA VAL A 83 15.06 -20.00 14.20
C VAL A 83 16.26 -19.12 14.55
N LEU A 84 16.72 -19.13 15.81
CA LEU A 84 17.95 -18.44 16.21
C LEU A 84 19.18 -19.01 15.49
N ALA A 85 19.31 -20.34 15.42
CA ALA A 85 20.45 -21.00 14.79
C ALA A 85 20.40 -20.97 13.25
N SER A 86 19.21 -21.20 12.68
CA SER A 86 19.00 -21.29 11.24
C SER A 86 18.87 -19.94 10.52
N GLY A 87 18.67 -18.85 11.26
CA GLY A 87 18.40 -17.50 10.73
C GLY A 87 17.02 -17.35 10.08
N ALA A 88 16.12 -18.32 10.30
CA ALA A 88 14.84 -18.46 9.60
C ALA A 88 13.84 -17.38 10.00
N GLN A 89 13.78 -16.31 9.21
CA GLN A 89 12.98 -15.10 9.46
C GLN A 89 13.27 -14.46 10.83
N PHE A 90 14.48 -14.70 11.37
CA PHE A 90 14.94 -14.14 12.64
C PHE A 90 16.45 -13.85 12.61
N PRO A 91 16.91 -12.73 13.19
CA PRO A 91 16.12 -11.55 13.54
C PRO A 91 15.55 -10.87 12.28
N ILE A 92 14.45 -10.14 12.43
CA ILE A 92 13.77 -9.43 11.33
C ILE A 92 13.67 -7.93 11.63
N HIS A 93 13.77 -7.10 10.61
CA HIS A 93 13.66 -5.64 10.69
C HIS A 93 12.51 -5.11 9.83
N ASP A 94 11.91 -3.98 10.19
CA ASP A 94 10.83 -3.34 9.41
C ASP A 94 11.27 -3.09 7.94
N PRO A 95 10.51 -3.58 6.94
CA PRO A 95 10.87 -3.46 5.53
C PRO A 95 10.60 -2.07 4.92
N LEU A 96 9.67 -1.28 5.46
CA LEU A 96 9.22 -0.03 4.85
C LEU A 96 10.30 1.07 4.92
N TYR A 97 11.14 1.05 5.96
CA TYR A 97 12.25 2.00 6.11
C TYR A 97 13.37 1.85 5.08
N LEU A 98 13.47 0.70 4.40
CA LEU A 98 14.43 0.53 3.29
C LEU A 98 14.01 1.37 2.07
N VAL A 99 12.71 1.41 1.80
CA VAL A 99 12.14 1.76 0.48
C VAL A 99 12.56 3.14 -0.05
N PRO A 100 12.54 4.25 0.72
CA PRO A 100 12.94 5.56 0.21
C PRO A 100 14.38 5.59 -0.33
N THR A 101 15.30 4.84 0.29
CA THR A 101 16.69 4.79 -0.19
C THR A 101 16.85 3.86 -1.39
N LEU A 102 16.13 2.74 -1.43
CA LEU A 102 16.17 1.85 -2.61
C LEU A 102 15.56 2.53 -3.84
N ALA A 103 14.47 3.29 -3.65
CA ALA A 103 13.90 4.13 -4.70
C ALA A 103 14.87 5.22 -5.18
N SER A 104 15.62 5.86 -4.28
CA SER A 104 16.66 6.84 -4.67
C SER A 104 17.83 6.26 -5.46
N ALA A 105 17.95 4.93 -5.51
CA ALA A 105 19.02 4.19 -6.19
C ALA A 105 18.55 3.43 -7.45
N THR A 106 17.26 3.54 -7.82
CA THR A 106 16.59 2.79 -8.90
C THR A 106 15.61 3.68 -9.66
N GLU A 107 15.29 3.34 -10.90
CA GLU A 107 14.41 4.14 -11.77
C GLU A 107 12.99 3.54 -11.89
N ASN A 108 12.87 2.21 -11.97
CA ASN A 108 11.64 1.54 -12.45
C ASN A 108 11.07 0.51 -11.46
N LEU A 109 11.93 -0.08 -10.63
CA LEU A 109 11.58 -1.12 -9.67
C LEU A 109 10.50 -0.65 -8.69
N THR A 110 9.44 -1.46 -8.57
CA THR A 110 8.39 -1.32 -7.54
C THR A 110 8.83 -1.96 -6.22
N PHE A 111 8.39 -1.41 -5.09
CA PHE A 111 8.66 -1.93 -3.75
C PHE A 111 7.37 -2.44 -3.10
N GLY A 112 7.13 -3.75 -3.19
CA GLY A 112 5.99 -4.41 -2.58
C GLY A 112 6.25 -4.71 -1.11
N VAL A 113 5.73 -3.88 -0.21
CA VAL A 113 5.99 -3.97 1.23
C VAL A 113 4.84 -4.67 1.94
N THR A 114 5.14 -5.74 2.67
CA THR A 114 4.17 -6.39 3.57
C THR A 114 3.94 -5.55 4.82
N ALA A 115 2.67 -5.30 5.15
CA ALA A 115 2.29 -4.64 6.40
C ALA A 115 0.91 -5.12 6.88
N SER A 116 0.77 -5.35 8.18
CA SER A 116 -0.43 -5.94 8.79
C SER A 116 -1.52 -4.90 9.09
N THR A 117 -2.78 -5.30 8.88
CA THR A 117 -3.99 -4.56 9.27
C THR A 117 -4.41 -4.78 10.73
N THR A 118 -3.77 -5.71 11.43
CA THR A 118 -4.29 -6.27 12.71
C THR A 118 -3.86 -5.49 13.95
N TYR A 119 -2.70 -4.83 13.93
CA TYR A 119 -2.12 -4.21 15.14
C TYR A 119 -1.83 -2.71 15.00
N ASP A 120 -1.55 -2.22 13.79
CA ASP A 120 -1.10 -0.86 13.54
C ASP A 120 -2.26 0.04 13.11
N ALA A 121 -2.40 1.24 13.65
CA ALA A 121 -3.62 2.03 13.43
C ALA A 121 -3.70 2.59 11.98
N PRO A 122 -4.86 2.48 11.28
CA PRO A 122 -5.00 2.84 9.87
C PRO A 122 -4.63 4.30 9.53
N TYR A 123 -4.82 5.25 10.46
CA TYR A 123 -4.41 6.65 10.25
C TYR A 123 -2.88 6.82 10.22
N ALA A 124 -2.16 6.07 11.05
CA ALA A 124 -0.69 6.09 11.06
C ALA A 124 -0.13 5.39 9.80
N HIS A 125 -0.70 4.24 9.46
CA HIS A 125 -0.39 3.49 8.24
C HIS A 125 -0.61 4.33 6.97
N ALA A 126 -1.77 4.98 6.83
CA ALA A 126 -2.08 5.84 5.69
C ALA A 126 -1.06 6.98 5.51
N ARG A 127 -0.57 7.57 6.60
CA ARG A 127 0.51 8.56 6.57
C ARG A 127 1.84 7.95 6.12
N ARG A 128 2.24 6.79 6.65
CA ARG A 128 3.49 6.12 6.27
C ARG A 128 3.50 5.82 4.77
N PHE A 129 2.46 5.17 4.26
CA PHE A 129 2.38 4.82 2.84
C PHE A 129 2.23 6.02 1.91
N SER A 130 1.44 7.06 2.22
CA SER A 130 1.45 8.28 1.40
C SER A 130 2.82 8.98 1.40
N THR A 131 3.54 8.97 2.52
CA THR A 131 4.91 9.53 2.60
C THR A 131 5.86 8.78 1.67
N VAL A 132 5.82 7.44 1.69
CA VAL A 132 6.68 6.61 0.85
C VAL A 132 6.24 6.63 -0.62
N ASP A 133 4.94 6.76 -0.91
CA ASP A 133 4.44 6.94 -2.29
C ASP A 133 4.92 8.26 -2.91
N HIS A 134 4.95 9.36 -2.15
CA HIS A 134 5.63 10.60 -2.56
C HIS A 134 7.14 10.39 -2.76
N LEU A 135 7.85 9.80 -1.79
CA LEU A 135 9.32 9.63 -1.83
C LEU A 135 9.82 8.61 -2.87
N THR A 136 8.94 7.76 -3.40
CA THR A 136 9.25 6.79 -4.47
C THR A 136 8.71 7.21 -5.84
N GLU A 137 8.14 8.42 -5.94
CA GLU A 137 7.45 8.94 -7.12
C GLU A 137 6.31 8.02 -7.61
N GLY A 138 5.72 7.25 -6.69
CA GLY A 138 4.62 6.33 -6.94
C GLY A 138 5.02 4.87 -7.15
N ARG A 139 6.22 4.44 -6.74
CA ARG A 139 6.72 3.06 -6.90
C ARG A 139 6.55 2.16 -5.66
N VAL A 140 5.81 2.60 -4.64
CA VAL A 140 5.47 1.73 -3.49
C VAL A 140 4.19 0.92 -3.75
N ALA A 141 4.19 -0.31 -3.26
CA ALA A 141 3.04 -1.19 -3.24
C ALA A 141 2.88 -1.78 -1.82
N TRP A 142 1.65 -2.13 -1.43
CA TRP A 142 1.33 -2.71 -0.12
C TRP A 142 0.82 -4.14 -0.28
N ASN A 143 1.51 -5.12 0.31
CA ASN A 143 0.99 -6.46 0.51
C ASN A 143 0.16 -6.51 1.80
N ILE A 144 -1.16 -6.58 1.63
CA ILE A 144 -2.14 -6.55 2.71
C ILE A 144 -2.18 -7.92 3.41
N VAL A 145 -1.83 -7.94 4.70
CA VAL A 145 -1.91 -9.16 5.53
C VAL A 145 -2.67 -8.91 6.83
N THR A 146 -3.14 -10.00 7.44
CA THR A 146 -3.87 -10.04 8.72
C THR A 146 -3.06 -10.72 9.83
N SER A 147 -1.75 -10.94 9.62
CA SER A 147 -0.87 -11.75 10.49
C SER A 147 -1.41 -13.18 10.76
N TYR A 148 -0.60 -14.04 11.39
CA TYR A 148 -1.01 -15.42 11.75
C TYR A 148 -0.15 -16.09 12.83
N LEU A 149 0.87 -15.41 13.37
CA LEU A 149 1.72 -15.92 14.44
C LEU A 149 1.20 -15.44 15.80
N ASP A 150 1.13 -16.36 16.76
CA ASP A 150 0.65 -16.06 18.12
C ASP A 150 1.69 -15.28 18.95
N SER A 151 2.97 -15.53 18.69
CA SER A 151 4.08 -14.73 19.20
C SER A 151 3.93 -13.24 18.87
N ALA A 152 3.35 -12.89 17.71
CA ALA A 152 3.06 -11.51 17.37
C ALA A 152 1.93 -10.94 18.26
N ALA A 153 0.84 -11.67 18.44
CA ALA A 153 -0.29 -11.23 19.27
C ALA A 153 0.15 -10.95 20.71
N ARG A 154 0.94 -11.86 21.30
CA ARG A 154 1.55 -11.70 22.64
C ARG A 154 2.44 -10.47 22.75
N ASN A 155 3.30 -10.20 21.77
CA ASN A 155 4.17 -9.02 21.78
C ASN A 155 3.42 -7.70 21.51
N PHE A 156 2.24 -7.74 20.88
CA PHE A 156 1.37 -6.58 20.67
C PHE A 156 0.28 -6.42 21.76
N GLY A 157 0.37 -7.17 22.87
CA GLY A 157 -0.45 -6.96 24.07
C GLY A 157 -1.80 -7.69 24.08
N LEU A 158 -1.94 -8.77 23.31
CA LEU A 158 -3.08 -9.68 23.35
C LEU A 158 -2.65 -11.03 23.94
N ASP A 159 -3.52 -11.70 24.70
CA ASP A 159 -3.20 -13.02 25.27
C ASP A 159 -3.01 -14.11 24.19
N THR A 160 -3.80 -14.02 23.11
CA THR A 160 -3.75 -14.91 21.93
C THR A 160 -4.09 -14.13 20.66
N GLN A 161 -3.90 -14.75 19.48
CA GLN A 161 -4.39 -14.18 18.21
C GLN A 161 -5.89 -13.84 18.22
N ILE A 162 -6.26 -12.74 17.55
CA ILE A 162 -7.63 -12.45 17.14
C ILE A 162 -8.11 -13.56 16.17
N PRO A 163 -9.37 -14.05 16.28
CA PRO A 163 -9.91 -15.10 15.41
C PRO A 163 -9.78 -14.78 13.92
N HIS A 164 -9.41 -15.80 13.12
CA HIS A 164 -9.06 -15.65 11.69
C HIS A 164 -10.08 -14.82 10.88
N ASP A 165 -11.37 -15.11 10.98
CA ASP A 165 -12.41 -14.40 10.21
C ASP A 165 -12.65 -12.97 10.73
N GLU A 166 -12.55 -12.75 12.05
CA GLU A 166 -12.64 -11.41 12.65
C GLU A 166 -11.46 -10.51 12.21
N ARG A 167 -10.26 -11.07 12.00
CA ARG A 167 -9.15 -10.30 11.40
C ARG A 167 -9.45 -9.81 9.98
N TYR A 168 -10.27 -10.55 9.22
CA TYR A 168 -10.74 -10.09 7.92
C TYR A 168 -11.89 -9.07 8.01
N GLU A 169 -12.77 -9.14 9.02
CA GLU A 169 -13.68 -8.04 9.33
C GLU A 169 -12.94 -6.74 9.69
N ILE A 170 -11.90 -6.83 10.53
CA ILE A 170 -11.03 -5.70 10.89
C ILE A 170 -10.37 -5.13 9.63
N ALA A 171 -9.79 -5.99 8.79
CA ALA A 171 -9.16 -5.59 7.54
C ALA A 171 -10.14 -4.90 6.57
N GLU A 172 -11.39 -5.35 6.48
CA GLU A 172 -12.42 -4.73 5.65
C GLU A 172 -12.71 -3.28 6.05
N GLU A 173 -12.88 -3.02 7.35
CA GLU A 173 -13.06 -1.66 7.86
C GLU A 173 -11.78 -0.82 7.74
N TYR A 174 -10.61 -1.46 7.87
CA TYR A 174 -9.30 -0.85 7.66
C TYR A 174 -9.16 -0.33 6.23
N MET A 175 -9.51 -1.12 5.21
CA MET A 175 -9.46 -0.70 3.81
C MET A 175 -10.41 0.49 3.57
N GLU A 176 -11.63 0.44 4.12
CA GLU A 176 -12.56 1.57 4.04
C GLU A 176 -12.02 2.84 4.73
N ALA A 177 -11.33 2.71 5.87
CA ALA A 177 -10.69 3.82 6.55
C ALA A 177 -9.57 4.45 5.70
N VAL A 178 -8.65 3.65 5.15
CA VAL A 178 -7.51 4.19 4.37
C VAL A 178 -7.92 4.72 2.99
N TYR A 179 -8.88 4.10 2.29
CA TYR A 179 -9.40 4.66 1.03
C TYR A 179 -10.07 6.03 1.24
N LYS A 180 -10.84 6.20 2.33
CA LYS A 180 -11.41 7.51 2.68
C LYS A 180 -10.32 8.57 2.91
N LEU A 181 -9.17 8.20 3.49
CA LEU A 181 -8.03 9.09 3.68
C LEU A 181 -7.32 9.44 2.35
N TRP A 182 -6.90 8.42 1.60
CA TRP A 182 -6.10 8.57 0.37
C TRP A 182 -6.87 9.17 -0.81
N GLU A 183 -8.09 8.70 -1.05
CA GLU A 183 -8.91 9.11 -2.20
C GLU A 183 -9.85 10.28 -1.82
N GLY A 184 -10.45 10.21 -0.63
CA GLY A 184 -11.59 11.06 -0.27
C GLY A 184 -11.29 12.33 0.50
N SER A 185 -10.18 12.42 1.24
CA SER A 185 -9.93 13.55 2.15
C SER A 185 -9.42 14.82 1.44
N TRP A 186 -8.67 14.66 0.34
CA TRP A 186 -8.11 15.76 -0.46
C TRP A 186 -8.59 15.66 -1.91
N ARG A 187 -9.05 16.77 -2.49
CA ARG A 187 -9.39 16.86 -3.92
C ARG A 187 -8.12 16.90 -4.78
N ASP A 188 -8.19 16.44 -6.04
CA ASP A 188 -6.99 16.41 -6.92
C ASP A 188 -6.34 17.79 -7.11
N ASP A 189 -7.14 18.85 -7.13
CA ASP A 189 -6.71 20.25 -7.29
C ASP A 189 -6.62 21.01 -5.94
N ALA A 190 -6.32 20.30 -4.85
CA ALA A 190 -6.24 20.87 -3.50
C ALA A 190 -4.89 21.52 -3.17
N ALA A 191 -3.76 20.88 -3.50
CA ALA A 191 -2.41 21.38 -3.24
C ALA A 191 -1.88 22.13 -4.47
N VAL A 192 -1.85 23.47 -4.41
CA VAL A 192 -1.58 24.34 -5.58
C VAL A 192 -0.23 25.05 -5.52
N ARG A 193 0.41 25.15 -4.34
CA ARG A 193 1.75 25.74 -4.13
C ARG A 193 1.89 27.16 -4.73
N ASP A 194 0.81 27.93 -4.71
CA ASP A 194 0.71 29.24 -5.35
C ASP A 194 1.48 30.30 -4.56
N GLN A 195 2.55 30.81 -5.16
CA GLN A 195 3.42 31.83 -4.56
C GLN A 195 2.88 33.25 -4.70
N GLU A 196 2.00 33.52 -5.66
CA GLU A 196 1.42 34.86 -5.88
C GLU A 196 0.28 35.13 -4.90
N THR A 197 -0.60 34.15 -4.68
CA THR A 197 -1.69 34.27 -3.70
C THR A 197 -1.32 33.76 -2.31
N GLY A 198 -0.15 33.12 -2.16
CA GLY A 198 0.35 32.57 -0.90
C GLY A 198 -0.36 31.28 -0.44
N ASN A 199 -1.17 30.66 -1.30
CA ASN A 199 -1.93 29.46 -0.96
C ASN A 199 -1.13 28.19 -1.28
N PHE A 200 -0.57 27.53 -0.26
CA PHE A 200 0.01 26.19 -0.45
C PHE A 200 -1.07 25.16 -0.83
N ALA A 201 -2.20 25.18 -0.12
CA ALA A 201 -3.38 24.36 -0.40
C ALA A 201 -4.67 25.18 -0.24
N LEU A 202 -5.68 24.86 -1.04
CA LEU A 202 -6.91 25.66 -1.15
C LEU A 202 -7.98 25.26 -0.13
N THR A 203 -8.50 26.26 0.58
CA THR A 203 -9.58 26.12 1.56
C THR A 203 -10.83 25.51 0.92
N GLY A 204 -11.44 24.52 1.57
CA GLY A 204 -12.61 23.82 1.04
C GLY A 204 -12.31 22.76 -0.03
N ARG A 205 -11.03 22.44 -0.31
CA ARG A 205 -10.61 21.28 -1.12
C ARG A 205 -9.97 20.15 -0.30
N VAL A 206 -9.97 20.30 1.02
CA VAL A 206 -9.57 19.31 2.02
C VAL A 206 -10.71 19.15 3.02
N ARG A 207 -11.07 17.91 3.38
CA ARG A 207 -12.19 17.60 4.26
C ARG A 207 -11.89 16.47 5.24
N GLN A 208 -12.54 16.53 6.40
CA GLN A 208 -12.65 15.39 7.31
C GLN A 208 -13.36 14.21 6.64
N ILE A 209 -13.02 13.00 7.05
CA ILE A 209 -13.58 11.75 6.50
C ILE A 209 -14.69 11.17 7.37
N HIS A 210 -14.79 11.61 8.64
CA HIS A 210 -15.82 11.24 9.61
C HIS A 210 -16.09 9.72 9.70
N HIS A 211 -15.06 8.88 9.55
CA HIS A 211 -15.22 7.42 9.63
C HIS A 211 -15.58 7.01 11.06
N LYS A 212 -16.64 6.20 11.19
CA LYS A 212 -17.03 5.47 12.41
C LYS A 212 -17.55 4.09 11.99
N GLY A 213 -16.88 3.03 12.42
CA GLY A 213 -17.32 1.64 12.24
C GLY A 213 -17.34 0.87 13.57
N LYS A 214 -17.18 -0.46 13.49
CA LYS A 214 -17.08 -1.39 14.65
C LYS A 214 -15.71 -1.26 15.33
N TYR A 215 -14.65 -1.01 14.58
CA TYR A 215 -13.26 -1.10 15.04
C TYR A 215 -12.55 0.26 15.11
N PHE A 216 -12.89 1.21 14.23
CA PHE A 216 -12.18 2.46 14.06
C PHE A 216 -13.10 3.70 14.10
N SER A 217 -12.61 4.76 14.75
CA SER A 217 -13.22 6.09 14.66
C SER A 217 -12.15 7.12 14.29
N ILE A 218 -12.28 7.71 13.10
CA ILE A 218 -11.27 8.58 12.49
C ILE A 218 -11.95 9.82 11.91
N PRO A 219 -11.85 10.99 12.56
CA PRO A 219 -12.36 12.24 12.00
C PRO A 219 -11.63 12.63 10.71
N GLY A 220 -10.31 12.48 10.67
CA GLY A 220 -9.46 13.08 9.64
C GLY A 220 -9.27 14.60 9.85
N PRO A 221 -8.83 15.36 8.83
CA PRO A 221 -8.50 14.93 7.47
C PRO A 221 -7.27 14.02 7.43
N HIS A 222 -6.96 13.47 6.25
CA HIS A 222 -5.62 12.93 5.98
C HIS A 222 -4.59 14.07 6.07
N ILE A 223 -3.42 13.77 6.61
CA ILE A 223 -2.36 14.76 6.86
C ILE A 223 -1.37 14.91 5.71
N CYS A 224 -1.42 14.01 4.71
CA CYS A 224 -0.66 14.11 3.48
C CYS A 224 -1.54 14.64 2.34
N GLU A 225 -0.97 15.49 1.48
CA GLU A 225 -1.57 15.81 0.18
C GLU A 225 -1.56 14.59 -0.76
N PRO A 226 -2.38 14.58 -1.84
CA PRO A 226 -2.44 13.46 -2.79
C PRO A 226 -1.06 13.08 -3.34
N SER A 227 -0.65 11.84 -3.05
CA SER A 227 0.58 11.25 -3.57
C SER A 227 0.39 10.76 -5.01
N PRO A 228 1.48 10.40 -5.74
CA PRO A 228 1.39 9.99 -7.13
C PRO A 228 0.29 8.96 -7.41
N GLN A 229 0.22 7.86 -6.65
CA GLN A 229 -0.81 6.83 -6.80
C GLN A 229 -2.08 7.08 -5.98
N ARG A 230 -2.05 8.03 -5.02
CA ARG A 230 -2.96 8.16 -3.86
C ARG A 230 -2.98 6.91 -2.98
N THR A 231 -3.74 5.88 -3.38
CA THR A 231 -3.68 4.54 -2.81
C THR A 231 -2.49 3.78 -3.43
N PRO A 232 -1.56 3.22 -2.64
CA PRO A 232 -0.45 2.42 -3.18
C PRO A 232 -0.96 1.20 -3.94
N PHE A 233 -0.17 0.60 -4.84
CA PHE A 233 -0.59 -0.61 -5.56
C PHE A 233 -0.83 -1.78 -4.60
N LEU A 234 -1.96 -2.48 -4.71
CA LEU A 234 -2.41 -3.44 -3.68
C LEU A 234 -2.10 -4.90 -4.04
N PHE A 235 -1.11 -5.47 -3.34
CA PHE A 235 -0.86 -6.91 -3.28
C PHE A 235 -1.68 -7.56 -2.14
N GLN A 236 -1.99 -8.85 -2.28
CA GLN A 236 -2.59 -9.67 -1.21
C GLN A 236 -2.21 -11.15 -1.38
N ALA A 237 -2.23 -11.95 -0.30
CA ALA A 237 -1.78 -13.35 -0.31
C ALA A 237 -2.70 -14.34 0.45
N GLY A 238 -3.99 -14.02 0.61
CA GLY A 238 -4.93 -14.77 1.44
C GLY A 238 -5.65 -15.89 0.70
N THR A 239 -5.26 -17.15 0.95
CA THR A 239 -5.83 -18.34 0.27
C THR A 239 -7.09 -18.92 0.92
N SER A 240 -7.38 -18.56 2.18
CA SER A 240 -8.59 -18.99 2.91
C SER A 240 -9.88 -18.47 2.26
N LYS A 241 -11.07 -18.89 2.72
CA LYS A 241 -12.34 -18.39 2.17
C LYS A 241 -12.45 -16.87 2.33
N ALA A 242 -12.28 -16.36 3.56
CA ALA A 242 -12.25 -14.93 3.84
C ALA A 242 -11.10 -14.22 3.10
N GLY A 243 -9.92 -14.84 3.04
CA GLY A 243 -8.77 -14.33 2.28
C GLY A 243 -9.05 -14.12 0.80
N ARG A 244 -9.72 -15.09 0.13
CA ARG A 244 -10.08 -14.99 -1.29
C ARG A 244 -11.21 -14.00 -1.55
N GLU A 245 -12.20 -13.91 -0.65
CA GLU A 245 -13.25 -12.89 -0.74
C GLU A 245 -12.68 -11.47 -0.58
N PHE A 246 -11.79 -11.26 0.39
CA PHE A 246 -11.07 -9.99 0.59
C PHE A 246 -10.16 -9.66 -0.61
N GLY A 247 -9.39 -10.64 -1.10
CA GLY A 247 -8.47 -10.48 -2.22
C GLY A 247 -9.20 -10.12 -3.52
N ALA A 248 -10.24 -10.86 -3.89
CA ALA A 248 -11.05 -10.57 -5.07
C ALA A 248 -11.70 -9.17 -5.02
N LYS A 249 -12.02 -8.67 -3.82
CA LYS A 249 -12.57 -7.33 -3.61
C LYS A 249 -11.53 -6.22 -3.76
N HIS A 250 -10.41 -6.30 -3.04
CA HIS A 250 -9.48 -5.17 -2.84
C HIS A 250 -8.12 -5.29 -3.54
N ALA A 251 -7.70 -6.48 -3.96
CA ALA A 251 -6.36 -6.65 -4.52
C ALA A 251 -6.29 -6.21 -5.99
N GLU A 252 -5.13 -5.72 -6.40
CA GLU A 252 -4.75 -5.43 -7.78
C GLU A 252 -3.80 -6.51 -8.32
N ALA A 253 -3.04 -7.15 -7.42
CA ALA A 253 -2.39 -8.44 -7.65
C ALA A 253 -2.55 -9.39 -6.44
N ILE A 254 -2.75 -10.68 -6.71
CA ILE A 254 -2.79 -11.73 -5.67
C ILE A 254 -1.59 -12.67 -5.87
N PHE A 255 -0.85 -12.86 -4.78
CA PHE A 255 0.14 -13.93 -4.65
C PHE A 255 -0.60 -15.26 -4.32
N VAL A 256 -0.52 -16.23 -5.22
CA VAL A 256 -1.06 -17.59 -5.05
C VAL A 256 0.05 -18.61 -4.80
N GLY A 257 -0.23 -19.58 -3.93
CA GLY A 257 0.65 -20.71 -3.63
C GLY A 257 0.05 -22.04 -4.10
N GLY A 258 0.93 -23.00 -4.42
CA GLY A 258 0.58 -24.35 -4.82
C GLY A 258 1.78 -25.08 -5.42
N GLN A 259 1.67 -26.39 -5.65
CA GLN A 259 2.78 -27.23 -6.11
C GLN A 259 2.76 -27.53 -7.61
N THR A 260 1.59 -27.45 -8.26
CA THR A 260 1.44 -27.65 -9.71
C THR A 260 0.38 -26.69 -10.27
N PRO A 261 0.42 -26.33 -11.55
CA PRO A 261 -0.48 -25.32 -12.09
C PRO A 261 -1.92 -25.84 -12.21
N GLU A 262 -2.15 -27.15 -12.34
CA GLU A 262 -3.50 -27.74 -12.37
C GLU A 262 -4.21 -27.55 -11.03
N LYS A 263 -3.50 -27.72 -9.91
CA LYS A 263 -4.02 -27.45 -8.56
C LYS A 263 -4.29 -25.94 -8.38
N VAL A 264 -3.36 -25.08 -8.82
CA VAL A 264 -3.49 -23.62 -8.72
C VAL A 264 -4.64 -23.06 -9.59
N ARG A 265 -4.84 -23.60 -10.80
CA ARG A 265 -5.88 -23.16 -11.76
C ARG A 265 -7.26 -23.03 -11.11
N SER A 266 -7.66 -24.02 -10.32
CA SER A 266 -8.93 -24.03 -9.58
C SER A 266 -9.12 -22.81 -8.66
N SER A 267 -8.03 -22.28 -8.09
CA SER A 267 -8.03 -21.09 -7.25
C SER A 267 -8.00 -19.79 -8.07
N VAL A 268 -7.36 -19.80 -9.24
CA VAL A 268 -7.35 -18.68 -10.19
C VAL A 268 -8.75 -18.42 -10.74
N ASP A 269 -9.41 -19.46 -11.26
CA ASP A 269 -10.79 -19.36 -11.75
C ASP A 269 -11.72 -18.87 -10.65
N ALA A 270 -11.63 -19.46 -9.45
CA ALA A 270 -12.46 -19.08 -8.30
C ALA A 270 -12.25 -17.63 -7.86
N LEU A 271 -11.02 -17.10 -7.90
CA LEU A 271 -10.72 -15.69 -7.56
C LEU A 271 -11.28 -14.74 -8.62
N ARG A 272 -11.05 -15.02 -9.90
CA ARG A 272 -11.50 -14.18 -11.02
C ARG A 272 -13.04 -14.17 -11.15
N GLU A 273 -13.68 -15.32 -11.01
CA GLU A 273 -15.14 -15.40 -11.00
C GLU A 273 -15.77 -14.73 -9.78
N LEU A 274 -15.11 -14.76 -8.62
CA LEU A 274 -15.56 -14.06 -7.40
C LEU A 274 -15.45 -12.54 -7.54
N ALA A 275 -14.34 -12.03 -8.10
CA ALA A 275 -14.17 -10.61 -8.41
C ALA A 275 -15.29 -10.09 -9.33
N LYS A 276 -15.58 -10.84 -10.39
CA LYS A 276 -16.64 -10.55 -11.36
C LYS A 276 -18.05 -10.66 -10.77
N LYS A 277 -18.42 -11.81 -10.21
CA LYS A 277 -19.81 -12.10 -9.80
C LYS A 277 -20.23 -11.46 -8.47
N LYS A 278 -19.31 -11.27 -7.52
CA LYS A 278 -19.63 -10.71 -6.20
C LYS A 278 -19.31 -9.22 -6.09
N PHE A 279 -18.29 -8.75 -6.80
CA PHE A 279 -17.78 -7.37 -6.65
C PHE A 279 -17.87 -6.52 -7.93
N GLY A 280 -18.29 -7.10 -9.06
CA GLY A 280 -18.48 -6.36 -10.32
C GLY A 280 -17.18 -5.95 -11.02
N ARG A 281 -16.04 -6.50 -10.61
CA ARG A 281 -14.71 -6.16 -11.14
C ARG A 281 -14.36 -6.95 -12.39
N ASP A 282 -13.54 -6.38 -13.26
CA ASP A 282 -12.99 -7.13 -14.39
C ASP A 282 -11.91 -8.12 -13.88
N PRO A 283 -12.00 -9.43 -14.19
CA PRO A 283 -10.95 -10.40 -13.90
C PRO A 283 -9.53 -10.01 -14.30
N ASN A 284 -9.37 -9.23 -15.37
CA ASN A 284 -8.08 -8.79 -15.91
C ASN A 284 -7.42 -7.68 -15.06
N HIS A 285 -8.20 -7.02 -14.21
CA HIS A 285 -7.72 -6.04 -13.21
C HIS A 285 -7.16 -6.70 -11.94
N LEU A 286 -7.13 -8.03 -11.88
CA LEU A 286 -6.64 -8.83 -10.77
C LEU A 286 -5.49 -9.72 -11.25
N LYS A 287 -4.24 -9.24 -11.15
CA LYS A 287 -3.07 -9.99 -11.62
C LYS A 287 -2.74 -11.16 -10.69
N ILE A 288 -2.54 -12.35 -11.25
CA ILE A 288 -2.36 -13.58 -10.48
C ILE A 288 -0.91 -14.04 -10.59
N ILE A 289 -0.22 -14.08 -9.46
CA ILE A 289 1.24 -14.22 -9.39
C ILE A 289 1.59 -15.43 -8.53
N ALA A 290 2.28 -16.44 -9.08
CA ALA A 290 2.59 -17.67 -8.36
C ALA A 290 3.96 -17.63 -7.65
N GLY A 291 4.07 -18.26 -6.48
CA GLY A 291 5.34 -18.43 -5.77
C GLY A 291 6.13 -19.63 -6.26
N ILE A 292 7.31 -19.38 -6.86
CA ILE A 292 8.20 -20.41 -7.39
C ILE A 292 9.63 -20.21 -6.87
N THR A 293 10.35 -21.29 -6.66
CA THR A 293 11.82 -21.31 -6.43
C THR A 293 12.50 -21.88 -7.68
N ILE A 294 13.45 -21.15 -8.24
CA ILE A 294 14.22 -21.59 -9.41
C ILE A 294 15.65 -21.93 -8.96
N ILE A 295 16.16 -23.07 -9.43
CA ILE A 295 17.57 -23.44 -9.36
C ILE A 295 18.02 -23.77 -10.78
N VAL A 296 18.69 -22.81 -11.41
CA VAL A 296 19.09 -22.87 -12.83
C VAL A 296 20.62 -22.95 -12.94
N ASP A 297 21.11 -23.64 -13.97
CA ASP A 297 22.50 -23.61 -14.42
C ASP A 297 22.53 -23.90 -15.94
N GLU A 298 23.71 -23.99 -16.57
CA GLU A 298 23.86 -24.18 -18.02
C GLU A 298 23.17 -25.46 -18.53
N THR A 299 23.15 -26.53 -17.73
CA THR A 299 22.50 -27.82 -18.04
C THR A 299 21.69 -28.35 -16.86
N ASP A 300 20.78 -29.29 -17.12
CA ASP A 300 19.96 -29.91 -16.06
C ASP A 300 20.82 -30.60 -15.00
N GLU A 301 21.87 -31.32 -15.40
CA GLU A 301 22.78 -32.02 -14.49
C GLU A 301 23.52 -31.04 -13.56
N LYS A 302 23.94 -29.90 -14.09
CA LYS A 302 24.55 -28.83 -13.28
C LYS A 302 23.55 -28.18 -12.33
N ALA A 303 22.31 -27.98 -12.76
CA ALA A 303 21.24 -27.45 -11.91
C ALA A 303 20.89 -28.42 -10.76
N PHE A 304 20.85 -29.73 -11.02
CA PHE A 304 20.68 -30.75 -9.99
C PHE A 304 21.90 -30.85 -9.05
N ALA A 305 23.13 -30.80 -9.57
CA ALA A 305 24.33 -30.74 -8.73
C ALA A 305 24.36 -29.47 -7.85
N LYS A 306 23.88 -28.33 -8.37
CA LYS A 306 23.70 -27.08 -7.62
C LYS A 306 22.63 -27.24 -6.54
N ARG A 307 21.48 -27.86 -6.83
CA ARG A 307 20.45 -28.20 -5.82
C ARG A 307 21.03 -29.02 -4.67
N ASP A 308 21.81 -30.05 -4.99
CA ASP A 308 22.36 -30.97 -3.99
C ASP A 308 23.48 -30.33 -3.15
N ASN A 309 24.27 -29.44 -3.77
CA ASN A 309 25.18 -28.58 -3.03
C ASN A 309 24.42 -27.65 -2.06
N LEU A 310 23.35 -26.99 -2.52
CA LEU A 310 22.54 -26.08 -1.69
C LEU A 310 21.85 -26.82 -0.52
N LEU A 311 21.33 -28.03 -0.75
CA LEU A 311 20.75 -28.89 0.31
C LEU A 311 21.75 -29.13 1.46
N SER A 312 23.05 -29.28 1.17
CA SER A 312 24.08 -29.55 2.19
C SER A 312 24.32 -28.41 3.20
N TYR A 313 23.83 -27.21 2.93
CA TYR A 313 23.88 -26.05 3.85
C TYR A 313 22.56 -25.85 4.63
N GLY A 314 21.51 -26.61 4.30
CA GLY A 314 20.17 -26.44 4.85
C GLY A 314 20.04 -26.84 6.32
N ASP A 315 19.22 -26.09 7.06
CA ASP A 315 18.92 -26.38 8.46
C ASP A 315 17.53 -27.04 8.61
N LYS A 316 17.53 -28.31 9.08
CA LYS A 316 16.30 -29.10 9.23
C LYS A 316 15.43 -28.63 10.40
N GLU A 317 16.01 -28.13 11.48
CA GLU A 317 15.25 -27.64 12.64
C GLU A 317 14.59 -26.29 12.32
N GLY A 318 15.29 -25.41 11.61
CA GLY A 318 14.71 -24.18 11.05
C GLY A 318 13.59 -24.44 10.06
N ALA A 319 13.70 -25.47 9.22
CA ALA A 319 12.64 -25.87 8.29
C ALA A 319 11.38 -26.37 9.01
N LEU A 320 11.54 -27.14 10.10
CA LEU A 320 10.44 -27.61 10.95
C LEU A 320 9.83 -26.47 11.77
N ALA A 321 10.61 -25.47 12.19
CA ALA A 321 10.10 -24.27 12.86
C ALA A 321 9.27 -23.36 11.93
N LEU A 322 9.72 -23.15 10.69
CA LEU A 322 8.93 -22.48 9.66
C LEU A 322 7.60 -23.21 9.42
N PHE A 323 7.64 -24.55 9.26
CA PHE A 323 6.42 -25.37 9.13
C PHE A 323 5.49 -25.23 10.36
N GLY A 324 6.06 -25.24 11.56
CA GLY A 324 5.31 -25.08 12.81
C GLY A 324 4.54 -23.76 12.86
N GLY A 325 5.20 -22.64 12.55
CA GLY A 325 4.51 -21.34 12.50
C GLY A 325 3.51 -21.21 11.34
N TRP A 326 3.83 -21.73 10.15
CA TRP A 326 2.93 -21.68 8.99
C TRP A 326 1.66 -22.50 9.16
N THR A 327 1.69 -23.57 9.96
CA THR A 327 0.57 -24.54 10.08
C THR A 327 -0.08 -24.57 11.46
N GLY A 328 0.61 -24.11 12.51
CA GLY A 328 0.19 -24.24 13.91
C GLY A 328 0.50 -25.59 14.57
N TYR A 329 1.22 -26.50 13.89
CA TYR A 329 1.51 -27.85 14.40
C TYR A 329 2.99 -28.02 14.76
N ASP A 330 3.26 -28.33 16.03
CA ASP A 330 4.59 -28.73 16.47
C ASP A 330 4.89 -30.16 16.01
N LEU A 331 5.74 -30.32 14.98
CA LEU A 331 6.16 -31.65 14.52
C LEU A 331 7.10 -32.37 15.51
N SER A 332 7.54 -31.73 16.59
CA SER A 332 8.38 -32.38 17.60
C SER A 332 7.62 -33.40 18.46
N THR A 333 6.29 -33.29 18.54
CA THR A 333 5.42 -34.19 19.33
C THR A 333 5.13 -35.54 18.65
N TYR A 334 5.58 -35.71 17.39
CA TYR A 334 5.40 -36.92 16.57
C TYR A 334 6.70 -37.73 16.54
N THR A 335 6.63 -39.02 16.21
CA THR A 335 7.85 -39.85 16.07
C THR A 335 8.62 -39.51 14.79
N ASP A 336 9.92 -39.79 14.73
CA ASP A 336 10.74 -39.40 13.57
C ASP A 336 10.45 -40.23 12.31
N ASP A 337 10.06 -41.50 12.51
CA ASP A 337 9.65 -42.45 11.46
C ASP A 337 8.16 -42.31 11.05
N GLU A 338 7.40 -41.42 11.67
CA GLU A 338 5.96 -41.27 11.44
C GLU A 338 5.67 -40.76 10.02
N ASP A 339 4.86 -41.51 9.26
CA ASP A 339 4.47 -41.11 7.91
C ASP A 339 3.29 -40.13 7.95
N PHE A 340 3.60 -38.85 7.74
CA PHE A 340 2.63 -37.76 7.80
C PHE A 340 1.56 -37.79 6.69
N ARG A 341 1.62 -38.76 5.76
CA ARG A 341 0.49 -39.12 4.88
C ARG A 341 -0.71 -39.71 5.66
N PHE A 342 -0.49 -40.26 6.85
CA PHE A 342 -1.48 -41.04 7.61
C PHE A 342 -1.76 -40.53 9.04
N VAL A 343 -1.10 -39.45 9.49
CA VAL A 343 -1.34 -38.88 10.84
C VAL A 343 -2.77 -38.37 11.01
N LYS A 344 -3.26 -38.41 12.25
CA LYS A 344 -4.61 -37.93 12.64
C LYS A 344 -4.70 -36.40 12.78
N ALA A 345 -4.02 -35.67 11.90
CA ALA A 345 -3.98 -34.21 11.85
C ALA A 345 -4.35 -33.75 10.42
N PRO A 346 -5.65 -33.54 10.11
CA PRO A 346 -6.13 -33.38 8.73
C PRO A 346 -5.47 -32.26 7.93
N ALA A 347 -5.05 -31.17 8.58
CA ALA A 347 -4.32 -30.08 7.91
C ALA A 347 -2.91 -30.51 7.47
N ILE A 348 -2.13 -31.14 8.36
CA ILE A 348 -0.80 -31.69 8.02
C ILE A 348 -0.96 -32.74 6.91
N GLN A 349 -1.90 -33.68 7.10
CA GLN A 349 -2.18 -34.75 6.15
C GLN A 349 -2.56 -34.20 4.76
N SER A 350 -3.38 -33.15 4.67
CA SER A 350 -3.76 -32.52 3.41
C SER A 350 -2.58 -31.83 2.72
N ILE A 351 -1.66 -31.23 3.48
CA ILE A 351 -0.45 -30.60 2.94
C ILE A 351 0.51 -31.68 2.42
N VAL A 352 0.79 -32.68 3.24
CA VAL A 352 1.77 -33.75 2.95
C VAL A 352 1.30 -34.68 1.84
N ASN A 353 0.02 -35.08 1.80
CA ASN A 353 -0.54 -35.79 0.64
C ASN A 353 -0.61 -34.89 -0.61
N GLY A 354 -0.76 -33.57 -0.42
CA GLY A 354 -0.62 -32.58 -1.48
C GLY A 354 0.77 -32.61 -2.14
N TRP A 355 1.83 -32.80 -1.34
CA TRP A 355 3.21 -32.94 -1.79
C TRP A 355 3.53 -34.34 -2.33
N ALA A 356 3.13 -35.40 -1.63
CA ALA A 356 3.38 -36.79 -2.05
C ALA A 356 2.86 -37.11 -3.45
N THR A 357 1.77 -36.44 -3.87
CA THR A 357 1.15 -36.57 -5.21
C THR A 357 1.70 -35.61 -6.27
N THR A 358 2.76 -34.85 -5.97
CA THR A 358 3.29 -33.79 -6.87
C THR A 358 4.80 -33.63 -6.88
N VAL A 359 5.50 -34.10 -5.85
CA VAL A 359 6.97 -34.08 -5.79
C VAL A 359 7.49 -35.37 -6.44
N PRO A 360 8.20 -35.29 -7.60
CA PRO A 360 8.56 -36.47 -8.37
C PRO A 360 9.33 -37.52 -7.56
N GLY A 361 8.93 -38.79 -7.72
CA GLY A 361 9.57 -39.93 -7.04
C GLY A 361 9.19 -40.12 -5.57
N THR A 362 8.14 -39.44 -5.07
CA THR A 362 7.73 -39.54 -3.65
C THR A 362 6.39 -40.25 -3.41
N ASP A 363 5.64 -40.62 -4.45
CA ASP A 363 4.26 -41.13 -4.34
C ASP A 363 4.14 -42.34 -3.39
N ASN A 364 5.06 -43.29 -3.51
CA ASN A 364 5.10 -44.52 -2.71
C ASN A 364 5.97 -44.39 -1.44
N ALA A 365 6.68 -43.28 -1.25
CA ALA A 365 7.69 -43.13 -0.20
C ALA A 365 7.14 -42.45 1.06
N PRO A 366 7.52 -42.88 2.28
CA PRO A 366 6.96 -42.33 3.51
C PRO A 366 7.38 -40.89 3.74
N TRP A 367 6.45 -40.00 4.03
CA TRP A 367 6.76 -38.60 4.34
C TRP A 367 7.02 -38.44 5.82
N THR A 368 8.22 -38.84 6.23
CA THR A 368 8.73 -38.68 7.59
C THR A 368 9.07 -37.22 7.91
N LYS A 369 9.25 -36.92 9.20
CA LYS A 369 9.70 -35.61 9.70
C LYS A 369 10.96 -35.11 8.98
N ALA A 370 11.91 -36.02 8.75
CA ALA A 370 13.16 -35.74 8.04
C ALA A 370 12.96 -35.37 6.55
N ARG A 371 11.98 -35.98 5.87
CA ARG A 371 11.62 -35.66 4.47
C ARG A 371 10.84 -34.35 4.35
N ILE A 372 9.96 -34.05 5.31
CA ILE A 372 9.29 -32.75 5.40
C ILE A 372 10.34 -31.63 5.52
N ALA A 373 11.28 -31.76 6.47
CA ALA A 373 12.35 -30.77 6.65
C ALA A 373 13.18 -30.57 5.37
N GLU A 374 13.54 -31.67 4.69
CA GLU A 374 14.35 -31.65 3.46
C GLU A 374 13.63 -31.00 2.27
N TYR A 375 12.34 -31.27 2.08
CA TYR A 375 11.52 -30.62 1.04
C TYR A 375 11.36 -29.10 1.25
N LEU A 376 11.44 -28.64 2.50
CA LEU A 376 11.27 -27.24 2.89
C LEU A 376 12.58 -26.44 2.92
N ILE A 377 13.75 -27.11 2.98
CA ILE A 377 15.07 -26.45 3.06
C ILE A 377 15.34 -25.52 1.87
N LEU A 378 14.82 -25.81 0.68
CA LEU A 378 14.97 -24.98 -0.51
C LEU A 378 13.63 -24.37 -0.93
N GLY A 379 13.34 -23.14 -0.48
CA GLY A 379 12.15 -22.40 -0.91
C GLY A 379 10.85 -22.71 -0.17
N GLY A 380 10.88 -23.41 0.97
CA GLY A 380 9.72 -23.61 1.83
C GLY A 380 8.59 -24.37 1.12
N MET A 381 7.34 -23.89 1.24
CA MET A 381 6.16 -24.55 0.66
C MET A 381 5.94 -24.33 -0.86
N ASN A 382 6.78 -23.50 -1.51
CA ASN A 382 6.63 -23.17 -2.93
C ASN A 382 6.87 -24.38 -3.85
N ALA A 383 6.40 -24.27 -5.09
CA ALA A 383 6.87 -25.13 -6.18
C ALA A 383 8.36 -24.85 -6.49
N LYS A 384 9.10 -25.89 -6.87
CA LYS A 384 10.52 -25.80 -7.23
C LYS A 384 10.71 -26.23 -8.67
N VAL A 385 11.47 -25.46 -9.43
CA VAL A 385 11.89 -25.78 -10.80
C VAL A 385 13.41 -25.85 -10.81
N VAL A 386 13.96 -26.98 -11.26
CA VAL A 386 15.40 -27.26 -11.27
C VAL A 386 15.77 -27.75 -12.67
N GLY A 387 16.67 -27.06 -13.35
CA GLY A 387 17.07 -27.43 -14.72
C GLY A 387 17.85 -26.36 -15.48
N SER A 388 18.04 -26.62 -16.77
CA SER A 388 18.60 -25.72 -17.78
C SER A 388 17.71 -24.47 -18.03
N PRO A 389 18.19 -23.44 -18.77
CA PRO A 389 17.35 -22.33 -19.22
C PRO A 389 16.05 -22.78 -19.89
N THR A 390 16.15 -23.77 -20.78
CA THR A 390 15.04 -24.33 -21.54
C THR A 390 14.06 -25.03 -20.61
N THR A 391 14.53 -25.94 -19.77
CA THR A 391 13.72 -26.69 -18.80
C THR A 391 12.97 -25.76 -17.83
N VAL A 392 13.63 -24.71 -17.35
CA VAL A 392 13.01 -23.73 -16.46
C VAL A 392 11.94 -22.92 -17.20
N VAL A 393 12.22 -22.41 -18.39
CA VAL A 393 11.27 -21.58 -19.13
C VAL A 393 10.10 -22.38 -19.72
N ASP A 394 10.32 -23.64 -20.11
CA ASP A 394 9.25 -24.57 -20.50
C ASP A 394 8.23 -24.74 -19.35
N GLU A 395 8.71 -24.95 -18.12
CA GLU A 395 7.84 -25.06 -16.95
C GLU A 395 7.15 -23.73 -16.61
N LEU A 396 7.85 -22.59 -16.66
CA LEU A 396 7.21 -21.28 -16.45
C LEU A 396 6.12 -20.97 -17.49
N GLU A 397 6.36 -21.30 -18.77
CA GLU A 397 5.39 -21.16 -19.86
C GLU A 397 4.20 -22.12 -19.66
N ARG A 398 4.45 -23.36 -19.22
CA ARG A 398 3.40 -24.34 -18.85
C ARG A 398 2.54 -23.85 -17.68
N TRP A 399 3.15 -23.27 -16.65
CA TRP A 399 2.41 -22.71 -15.50
C TRP A 399 1.50 -21.56 -15.93
N VAL A 400 1.98 -20.67 -16.80
CA VAL A 400 1.19 -19.56 -17.35
C VAL A 400 0.02 -20.07 -18.19
N GLN A 401 0.25 -21.06 -19.07
CA GLN A 401 -0.79 -21.62 -19.93
C GLN A 401 -1.86 -22.42 -19.14
N VAL A 402 -1.44 -23.28 -18.21
CA VAL A 402 -2.36 -24.17 -17.48
C VAL A 402 -3.12 -23.43 -16.38
N ALA A 403 -2.45 -22.58 -15.59
CA ALA A 403 -3.06 -21.87 -14.46
C ALA A 403 -3.59 -20.46 -14.80
N ASP A 404 -3.35 -19.94 -16.00
CA ASP A 404 -3.69 -18.56 -16.42
C ASP A 404 -3.12 -17.49 -15.49
N LEU A 405 -1.82 -17.64 -15.18
CA LEU A 405 -1.05 -16.67 -14.39
C LEU A 405 -0.68 -15.43 -15.20
N ASP A 406 -0.37 -14.36 -14.49
CA ASP A 406 0.16 -13.11 -15.04
C ASP A 406 1.65 -12.92 -14.69
N GLY A 407 2.21 -13.72 -13.77
CA GLY A 407 3.65 -13.70 -13.45
C GLY A 407 4.03 -14.52 -12.23
N PHE A 408 5.21 -14.22 -11.67
CA PHE A 408 5.85 -15.03 -10.62
C PHE A 408 6.53 -14.20 -9.53
N ASN A 409 6.28 -14.56 -8.26
CA ASN A 409 7.08 -14.16 -7.10
C ASN A 409 8.24 -15.16 -6.98
N LEU A 410 9.40 -14.80 -7.52
CA LEU A 410 10.58 -15.64 -7.56
C LEU A 410 11.30 -15.61 -6.22
N SER A 411 11.20 -16.73 -5.49
CA SER A 411 11.85 -16.93 -4.19
C SER A 411 13.31 -17.38 -4.36
N HIS A 412 14.19 -16.82 -3.54
CA HIS A 412 15.61 -17.12 -3.56
C HIS A 412 15.99 -18.27 -2.62
N VAL A 413 17.01 -19.05 -3.01
CA VAL A 413 17.72 -19.96 -2.11
C VAL A 413 18.90 -19.23 -1.45
N VAL A 414 19.63 -18.46 -2.25
CA VAL A 414 20.71 -17.56 -1.82
C VAL A 414 20.51 -16.20 -2.49
N SER A 415 20.84 -15.09 -1.83
CA SER A 415 20.67 -13.74 -2.40
C SER A 415 21.96 -12.92 -2.26
N PRO A 416 22.46 -12.27 -3.32
CA PRO A 416 21.83 -12.12 -4.64
C PRO A 416 21.89 -13.37 -5.55
N GLY A 417 22.67 -14.41 -5.21
CA GLY A 417 23.04 -15.49 -6.14
C GLY A 417 21.91 -16.18 -6.93
N SER A 418 20.74 -16.46 -6.34
CA SER A 418 19.61 -17.01 -7.10
C SER A 418 19.03 -16.02 -8.12
N PHE A 419 19.08 -14.72 -7.83
CA PHE A 419 18.66 -13.68 -8.78
C PHE A 419 19.72 -13.44 -9.87
N GLU A 420 21.01 -13.51 -9.52
CA GLU A 420 22.10 -13.52 -10.52
C GLU A 420 21.89 -14.64 -11.54
N ASP A 421 21.67 -15.88 -11.07
CA ASP A 421 21.46 -17.05 -11.93
C ASP A 421 20.19 -16.91 -12.79
N ILE A 422 19.09 -16.34 -12.25
CA ILE A 422 17.87 -16.04 -13.03
C ILE A 422 18.14 -14.98 -14.12
N ILE A 423 18.94 -13.96 -13.83
CA ILE A 423 19.28 -12.87 -14.75
C ILE A 423 20.21 -13.35 -15.87
N GLU A 424 21.16 -14.22 -15.55
CA GLU A 424 22.11 -14.81 -16.50
C GLU A 424 21.44 -15.86 -17.41
N TRP A 425 20.65 -16.78 -16.83
CA TRP A 425 20.19 -17.98 -17.54
C TRP A 425 18.71 -17.92 -17.98
N VAL A 426 17.81 -17.34 -17.19
CA VAL A 426 16.35 -17.43 -17.44
C VAL A 426 15.83 -16.23 -18.23
N LEU A 427 16.26 -15.00 -17.91
CA LEU A 427 15.79 -13.79 -18.60
C LEU A 427 16.10 -13.77 -20.10
N PRO A 428 17.27 -14.21 -20.60
CA PRO A 428 17.53 -14.25 -22.04
C PRO A 428 16.62 -15.23 -22.79
N GLU A 429 16.32 -16.39 -22.19
CA GLU A 429 15.43 -17.39 -22.80
C GLU A 429 13.96 -16.93 -22.79
N LEU A 430 13.50 -16.25 -21.72
CA LEU A 430 12.18 -15.60 -21.69
C LEU A 430 12.05 -14.50 -22.76
N ARG A 431 13.08 -13.67 -22.93
CA ARG A 431 13.16 -12.63 -23.97
C ARG A 431 13.12 -13.24 -25.37
N ARG A 432 13.97 -14.24 -25.65
CA ARG A 432 13.99 -14.99 -26.91
C ARG A 432 12.64 -15.61 -27.30
N ARG A 433 11.80 -15.96 -26.31
CA ARG A 433 10.45 -16.48 -26.51
C ARG A 433 9.34 -15.43 -26.57
N GLY A 434 9.66 -14.15 -26.38
CA GLY A 434 8.68 -13.06 -26.29
C GLY A 434 7.80 -13.11 -25.04
N LEU A 435 8.28 -13.71 -23.95
CA LEU A 435 7.57 -13.82 -22.66
C LEU A 435 7.96 -12.73 -21.66
N PHE A 436 9.07 -12.03 -21.88
CA PHE A 436 9.54 -10.96 -20.99
C PHE A 436 10.12 -9.79 -21.78
N ARG A 437 9.97 -8.60 -21.22
CA ARG A 437 10.34 -7.32 -21.84
C ARG A 437 11.85 -7.17 -22.08
N GLU A 438 12.21 -6.66 -23.24
CA GLU A 438 13.58 -6.25 -23.56
C GLU A 438 13.99 -4.99 -22.77
N ASP A 439 13.10 -3.98 -22.72
CA ASP A 439 13.28 -2.71 -22.00
C ASP A 439 11.99 -2.29 -21.28
N VAL A 440 12.05 -1.25 -20.44
CA VAL A 440 10.91 -0.71 -19.69
C VAL A 440 10.20 0.37 -20.51
N GLU A 441 9.00 0.06 -21.01
CA GLU A 441 8.18 0.94 -21.89
C GLU A 441 8.03 2.38 -21.37
N LYS A 442 7.83 2.55 -20.06
CA LYS A 442 7.75 3.84 -19.39
C LYS A 442 8.73 3.87 -18.21
N LYS A 443 9.83 4.60 -18.38
CA LYS A 443 10.77 4.91 -17.29
C LYS A 443 10.08 5.75 -16.20
N GLY A 444 10.36 5.45 -14.94
CA GLY A 444 9.71 6.13 -13.80
C GLY A 444 8.19 5.92 -13.76
N ALA A 445 7.70 4.79 -14.26
CA ALA A 445 6.30 4.41 -14.11
C ALA A 445 5.95 4.24 -12.61
N THR A 446 4.73 4.65 -12.23
CA THR A 446 4.17 4.26 -10.94
C THR A 446 3.93 2.75 -10.90
N ALA A 447 3.90 2.15 -9.70
CA ALA A 447 3.72 0.70 -9.54
C ALA A 447 2.44 0.22 -10.24
N ARG A 448 1.34 0.97 -10.12
CA ARG A 448 0.10 0.65 -10.83
C ARG A 448 0.21 0.80 -12.35
N GLU A 449 0.98 1.76 -12.88
CA GLU A 449 1.24 1.82 -14.33
C GLU A 449 2.06 0.61 -14.80
N ALA A 450 3.06 0.17 -14.03
CA ALA A 450 3.89 -0.97 -14.36
C ALA A 450 3.16 -2.34 -14.32
N PHE A 451 2.00 -2.44 -13.67
CA PHE A 451 1.21 -3.68 -13.52
C PHE A 451 -0.16 -3.64 -14.24
N LEU A 452 -0.73 -2.44 -14.45
CA LEU A 452 -2.10 -2.22 -14.97
C LEU A 452 -2.19 -1.10 -16.02
N GLY A 453 -1.10 -0.45 -16.40
CA GLY A 453 -1.09 0.60 -17.43
C GLY A 453 -1.70 1.95 -17.02
N GLN A 454 -2.15 2.10 -15.77
CA GLN A 454 -2.71 3.38 -15.27
C GLN A 454 -2.28 3.73 -13.84
N ARG A 455 -2.32 5.02 -13.51
CA ARG A 455 -1.72 5.60 -12.29
C ARG A 455 -2.58 5.46 -11.01
N TRP A 456 -3.88 5.68 -11.13
CA TRP A 456 -4.84 5.65 -10.02
C TRP A 456 -5.65 4.34 -10.01
N LEU A 457 -6.37 4.07 -8.92
CA LEU A 457 -7.32 2.95 -8.86
C LEU A 457 -8.28 2.95 -10.06
N LEU A 458 -8.58 1.75 -10.56
CA LEU A 458 -9.53 1.49 -11.66
C LEU A 458 -10.97 1.81 -11.27
N ASP A 459 -11.83 2.12 -12.25
CA ASP A 459 -13.20 2.58 -11.99
C ASP A 459 -14.10 1.54 -11.29
N ASP A 460 -13.78 0.25 -11.42
CA ASP A 460 -14.44 -0.88 -10.76
C ASP A 460 -13.93 -1.16 -9.33
N HIS A 461 -12.82 -0.55 -8.93
CA HIS A 461 -12.16 -0.85 -7.66
C HIS A 461 -12.91 -0.22 -6.47
N PRO A 462 -13.16 -0.94 -5.34
CA PRO A 462 -14.01 -0.45 -4.24
C PRO A 462 -13.51 0.82 -3.53
N GLY A 463 -12.22 1.14 -3.64
CA GLY A 463 -11.65 2.40 -3.17
C GLY A 463 -12.00 3.62 -4.04
N ARG A 464 -12.22 3.42 -5.35
CA ARG A 464 -12.46 4.48 -6.34
C ARG A 464 -13.62 5.39 -5.97
N LYS A 465 -14.71 4.81 -5.47
CA LYS A 465 -15.95 5.52 -5.07
C LYS A 465 -15.75 6.63 -4.04
N TYR A 466 -14.61 6.64 -3.33
CA TYR A 466 -14.26 7.68 -2.37
C TYR A 466 -13.56 8.87 -2.99
N ARG A 467 -13.00 8.75 -4.20
CA ARG A 467 -12.14 9.76 -4.83
C ARG A 467 -12.86 11.09 -4.97
N TRP A 468 -12.23 12.14 -4.44
CA TRP A 468 -12.67 13.51 -4.67
C TRP A 468 -11.95 14.08 -5.90
N GLU A 469 -12.58 13.94 -7.06
CA GLU A 469 -12.02 14.44 -8.32
C GLU A 469 -12.12 15.97 -8.46
N ALA A 470 -11.18 16.55 -9.21
CA ALA A 470 -11.35 17.90 -9.73
C ALA A 470 -12.32 17.88 -10.93
N TYR A 471 -13.17 18.89 -11.07
CA TYR A 471 -14.15 18.96 -12.16
C TYR A 471 -13.46 19.20 -13.51
N CYS A 472 -13.37 18.16 -14.35
CA CYS A 472 -12.87 18.26 -15.71
C CYS A 472 -13.89 18.96 -16.64
N ASN A 473 -13.41 19.89 -17.46
CA ASN A 473 -14.10 20.51 -18.60
C ASN A 473 -15.45 21.22 -18.35
N PHE A 474 -15.36 22.53 -18.11
CA PHE A 474 -16.46 23.51 -18.14
C PHE A 474 -17.30 23.49 -19.43
N ALA A 475 -16.80 22.92 -20.53
CA ALA A 475 -17.51 22.77 -21.80
C ALA A 475 -18.56 21.64 -21.79
N GLN A 476 -18.32 20.53 -21.07
CA GLN A 476 -19.30 19.45 -20.95
C GLN A 476 -20.43 19.84 -19.98
N ASP A 477 -20.10 20.60 -18.93
CA ASP A 477 -21.08 21.29 -18.08
C ASP A 477 -22.07 22.09 -18.94
N ILE A 478 -21.59 22.91 -19.88
CA ILE A 478 -22.46 23.74 -20.74
C ILE A 478 -23.47 22.87 -21.51
N ASN A 479 -23.07 21.76 -22.14
CA ASN A 479 -24.02 20.91 -22.87
C ASN A 479 -25.05 20.24 -21.95
N MET A 480 -24.66 19.81 -20.74
CA MET A 480 -25.62 19.29 -19.77
C MET A 480 -26.59 20.40 -19.31
N PHE A 481 -26.08 21.60 -19.00
CA PHE A 481 -26.91 22.76 -18.63
C PHE A 481 -27.78 23.26 -19.78
N VAL A 482 -27.38 23.13 -21.05
CA VAL A 482 -28.22 23.38 -22.22
C VAL A 482 -29.39 22.41 -22.26
N SER A 483 -29.17 21.10 -22.08
CA SER A 483 -30.28 20.13 -22.01
C SER A 483 -31.28 20.41 -20.89
N VAL A 484 -30.81 20.93 -19.74
CA VAL A 484 -31.64 21.40 -18.63
C VAL A 484 -32.35 22.73 -18.95
N LYS A 485 -31.70 23.64 -19.68
CA LYS A 485 -32.25 24.93 -20.15
C LYS A 485 -33.34 24.74 -21.20
N GLU A 486 -33.20 23.76 -22.10
CA GLU A 486 -34.24 23.35 -23.04
C GLU A 486 -35.44 22.74 -22.31
N ARG A 487 -35.23 21.79 -21.39
CA ARG A 487 -36.34 21.24 -20.57
C ARG A 487 -37.03 22.32 -19.74
N ALA A 488 -36.27 23.23 -19.12
CA ALA A 488 -36.83 24.35 -18.36
C ALA A 488 -37.63 25.32 -19.24
N ARG A 489 -37.20 25.57 -20.49
CA ARG A 489 -37.97 26.34 -21.48
C ARG A 489 -39.24 25.63 -21.91
N GLN A 490 -39.19 24.33 -22.21
CA GLN A 490 -40.36 23.56 -22.62
C GLN A 490 -41.44 23.53 -21.53
N ILE A 491 -41.03 23.43 -20.26
CA ILE A 491 -41.92 23.55 -19.09
C ILE A 491 -42.44 24.99 -18.94
N ALA A 492 -41.59 26.01 -19.03
CA ALA A 492 -41.99 27.42 -18.90
C ALA A 492 -42.91 27.90 -20.03
N ASN A 493 -42.77 27.35 -21.24
CA ASN A 493 -43.60 27.63 -22.41
C ASN A 493 -44.91 26.81 -22.42
N GLY A 494 -45.23 26.07 -21.35
CA GLY A 494 -46.49 25.33 -21.21
C GLY A 494 -46.64 24.11 -22.14
N GLN A 495 -45.56 23.60 -22.73
CA GLN A 495 -45.62 22.55 -23.76
C GLN A 495 -45.83 21.13 -23.21
N PHE A 496 -46.13 20.99 -21.92
CA PHE A 496 -46.55 19.74 -21.29
C PHE A 496 -47.79 19.96 -20.43
N SER A 497 -48.91 19.35 -20.83
CA SER A 497 -50.07 19.17 -19.96
C SER A 497 -49.82 18.03 -18.97
N ALA A 498 -50.18 18.20 -17.71
CA ALA A 498 -49.96 17.19 -16.68
C ALA A 498 -51.06 16.11 -16.71
N ALA A 499 -50.67 14.87 -17.02
CA ALA A 499 -51.50 13.69 -16.76
C ALA A 499 -51.30 13.21 -15.31
N PRO A 500 -52.36 12.81 -14.59
CA PRO A 500 -52.26 12.44 -13.18
C PRO A 500 -51.62 11.06 -12.99
N THR A 501 -50.71 10.93 -12.02
CA THR A 501 -50.15 9.64 -11.59
C THR A 501 -50.29 9.48 -10.07
N ASN A 502 -51.05 8.46 -9.64
CA ASN A 502 -51.29 8.15 -8.24
C ASN A 502 -50.19 7.24 -7.69
N ALA A 503 -49.31 7.78 -6.83
CA ALA A 503 -48.49 7.00 -5.88
C ALA A 503 -47.98 7.91 -4.74
N PRO A 504 -48.11 7.53 -3.45
CA PRO A 504 -47.68 8.37 -2.33
C PRO A 504 -46.18 8.23 -2.02
N VAL A 505 -45.43 9.34 -2.07
CA VAL A 505 -44.05 9.39 -1.57
C VAL A 505 -44.06 9.86 -0.11
N ALA A 506 -44.14 8.91 0.82
CA ALA A 506 -44.24 9.18 2.27
C ALA A 506 -43.42 8.18 3.12
N SER A 507 -42.13 8.01 2.82
CA SER A 507 -41.19 7.29 3.69
C SER A 507 -39.74 7.65 3.36
N LEU A 508 -39.06 8.36 4.29
CA LEU A 508 -37.59 8.37 4.54
C LEU A 508 -37.16 9.57 5.44
N ILE A 509 -37.88 9.79 6.54
CA ILE A 509 -37.34 10.48 7.72
C ILE A 509 -37.78 9.67 8.94
N ASP A 510 -36.83 8.96 9.55
CA ASP A 510 -36.99 8.43 10.91
C ASP A 510 -35.71 8.76 11.68
N LEU A 511 -35.87 9.46 12.81
CA LEU A 511 -34.79 9.87 13.69
C LEU A 511 -35.04 9.21 15.05
N ALA A 512 -34.18 8.26 15.42
CA ALA A 512 -34.31 7.54 16.68
C ALA A 512 -34.11 8.50 17.89
N PRO A 513 -35.05 8.54 18.85
CA PRO A 513 -34.92 9.35 20.06
C PRO A 513 -34.09 8.64 21.15
N GLU A 514 -33.48 9.41 22.05
CA GLU A 514 -32.70 8.89 23.19
C GLU A 514 -33.57 8.24 24.28
N PRO A 515 -33.09 7.20 24.98
CA PRO A 515 -33.85 6.49 26.01
C PRO A 515 -33.74 7.13 27.41
N LYS A 516 -34.87 7.21 28.13
CA LYS A 516 -34.94 7.45 29.59
C LYS A 516 -35.97 6.50 30.25
N PRO A 517 -35.90 6.29 31.58
CA PRO A 517 -35.99 4.93 32.14
C PRO A 517 -37.42 4.40 32.32
N ALA A 518 -37.52 3.07 32.35
CA ALA A 518 -38.77 2.34 32.50
C ALA A 518 -39.30 2.30 33.94
N THR A 519 -40.63 2.27 34.06
CA THR A 519 -41.37 1.87 35.28
C THR A 519 -42.25 0.66 34.96
N VAL A 520 -42.50 -0.19 35.97
CA VAL A 520 -43.09 -1.53 35.79
C VAL A 520 -44.59 -1.55 36.12
N ALA A 521 -45.42 -2.07 35.22
CA ALA A 521 -46.82 -2.41 35.51
C ALA A 521 -47.31 -3.65 34.73
N THR A 522 -47.81 -4.61 35.49
CA THR A 522 -48.27 -5.98 35.19
C THR A 522 -49.50 -6.17 34.28
N ALA A 523 -49.64 -7.42 33.77
CA ALA A 523 -50.89 -8.12 33.38
C ALA A 523 -51.49 -7.81 31.98
N LYS A 524 -52.30 -8.69 31.34
CA LYS A 524 -52.94 -9.97 31.74
C LYS A 524 -53.18 -10.94 30.54
N LYS A 525 -53.63 -12.16 30.83
CA LYS A 525 -53.76 -13.34 29.93
C LYS A 525 -54.69 -13.21 28.70
N SER A 526 -54.35 -13.99 27.66
CA SER A 526 -55.26 -14.68 26.72
C SER A 526 -54.64 -16.05 26.33
N ALA A 527 -55.39 -17.01 25.75
CA ALA A 527 -54.84 -18.32 25.29
C ALA A 527 -55.77 -19.16 24.39
N SER A 528 -55.21 -19.75 23.32
CA SER A 528 -55.71 -20.92 22.53
C SER A 528 -54.51 -21.53 21.79
N LYS A 529 -54.16 -22.83 21.87
CA LYS A 529 -54.84 -24.08 21.46
C LYS A 529 -55.05 -24.20 19.94
N GLU A 530 -54.78 -25.32 19.24
CA GLU A 530 -54.12 -26.64 19.53
C GLU A 530 -53.99 -27.42 18.17
N ALA A 531 -53.38 -28.61 17.96
CA ALA A 531 -52.58 -29.59 18.73
C ALA A 531 -51.76 -30.50 17.76
N SER A 532 -50.76 -31.26 18.28
CA SER A 532 -50.29 -32.61 17.82
C SER A 532 -49.65 -32.77 16.41
N ALA A 533 -48.67 -33.64 16.15
CA ALA A 533 -47.76 -34.53 16.93
C ALA A 533 -46.54 -34.89 15.99
N LYS A 534 -45.68 -35.92 16.09
CA LYS A 534 -45.48 -37.13 16.94
C LYS A 534 -43.99 -37.58 16.81
N VAL A 535 -43.47 -38.43 17.72
CA VAL A 535 -42.05 -38.90 17.76
C VAL A 535 -41.96 -40.37 18.23
N PRO A 536 -40.88 -41.11 17.87
CA PRO A 536 -40.20 -42.08 18.76
C PRO A 536 -38.68 -41.77 18.89
N ALA A 537 -38.04 -41.63 20.06
CA ALA A 537 -37.83 -42.54 21.20
C ALA A 537 -36.67 -43.55 20.97
N SER A 538 -35.45 -43.32 21.49
CA SER A 538 -34.93 -43.64 22.87
C SER A 538 -34.26 -45.03 22.95
N PRO A 539 -33.23 -45.29 23.81
CA PRO A 539 -33.23 -45.07 25.28
C PRO A 539 -31.90 -44.54 25.90
N SER A 540 -31.75 -44.60 27.25
CA SER A 540 -30.71 -43.91 28.04
C SER A 540 -30.01 -44.77 29.12
N LYS A 541 -28.93 -44.21 29.71
CA LYS A 541 -28.30 -44.44 31.05
C LYS A 541 -27.10 -43.47 31.17
N ASN A 542 -26.63 -42.96 32.33
CA ASN A 542 -27.16 -42.92 33.71
C ASN A 542 -26.58 -41.68 34.45
N LYS A 543 -26.95 -41.39 35.71
CA LYS A 543 -26.54 -40.16 36.47
C LYS A 543 -26.23 -40.45 37.95
N PRO A 544 -25.37 -39.65 38.63
CA PRO A 544 -25.81 -38.88 39.82
C PRO A 544 -25.20 -37.44 39.89
N SER A 545 -25.97 -36.40 40.23
CA SER A 545 -26.10 -35.75 41.57
C SER A 545 -24.88 -34.90 41.98
N LYS A 546 -24.86 -33.56 41.77
CA LYS A 546 -25.52 -32.44 42.51
C LYS A 546 -24.83 -32.01 43.83
N THR A 547 -24.27 -30.79 43.82
CA THR A 547 -24.04 -29.89 44.97
C THR A 547 -24.18 -28.42 44.50
N ALA A 548 -24.23 -27.45 45.43
CA ALA A 548 -24.69 -26.07 45.20
C ALA A 548 -23.54 -25.03 44.96
N PRO A 549 -23.81 -23.84 44.39
CA PRO A 549 -22.77 -22.89 43.95
C PRO A 549 -22.27 -21.93 45.06
N PRO A 550 -21.06 -21.35 44.90
CA PRO A 550 -20.51 -20.32 45.79
C PRO A 550 -21.09 -18.92 45.53
N LYS A 551 -20.81 -17.99 46.45
CA LYS A 551 -21.35 -16.61 46.51
C LYS A 551 -20.47 -15.58 45.79
N GLU A 552 -21.06 -14.43 45.49
CA GLU A 552 -20.37 -13.21 45.06
C GLU A 552 -19.37 -12.68 46.13
N PRO A 553 -18.23 -12.08 45.72
CA PRO A 553 -17.37 -11.31 46.60
C PRO A 553 -17.61 -9.79 46.49
N THR A 554 -18.09 -9.16 47.56
CA THR A 554 -18.03 -7.69 47.72
C THR A 554 -16.57 -7.19 47.88
N PRO A 555 -16.26 -5.95 47.45
CA PRO A 555 -14.87 -5.47 47.33
C PRO A 555 -14.18 -5.24 48.68
N LYS A 556 -12.86 -5.45 48.71
CA LYS A 556 -11.97 -5.06 49.82
C LYS A 556 -11.06 -3.90 49.42
N ALA A 557 -10.67 -3.10 50.42
CA ALA A 557 -9.96 -1.84 50.26
C ALA A 557 -8.48 -1.99 49.84
N ALA A 558 -7.92 -0.91 49.28
CA ALA A 558 -6.53 -0.85 48.83
C ALA A 558 -5.53 -0.61 50.00
N PRO A 559 -4.32 -1.19 49.93
CA PRO A 559 -3.20 -0.85 50.82
C PRO A 559 -2.50 0.46 50.38
N PRO A 560 -1.72 1.12 51.27
CA PRO A 560 -1.16 2.45 51.03
C PRO A 560 0.09 2.45 50.12
N LYS A 561 0.39 3.62 49.56
CA LYS A 561 1.64 3.90 48.83
C LYS A 561 2.85 3.90 49.79
N ALA A 562 3.95 3.30 49.36
CA ALA A 562 5.27 3.47 49.97
C ALA A 562 6.21 4.25 49.02
N THR A 563 7.00 5.17 49.56
CA THR A 563 7.95 6.01 48.81
C THR A 563 9.35 5.38 48.84
N PRO A 564 10.11 5.33 47.73
CA PRO A 564 11.46 4.76 47.73
C PRO A 564 12.49 5.68 48.42
N PRO A 565 13.46 5.12 49.17
CA PRO A 565 14.62 5.87 49.70
C PRO A 565 15.69 6.10 48.61
N PRO A 566 16.62 7.06 48.80
CA PRO A 566 17.60 7.44 47.78
C PRO A 566 18.79 6.47 47.66
N THR A 567 19.25 6.23 46.44
CA THR A 567 20.43 5.41 46.13
C THR A 567 21.74 6.22 46.14
N THR A 568 22.65 5.89 47.07
CA THR A 568 24.02 6.41 47.12
C THR A 568 24.99 5.56 46.28
N VAL A 569 25.93 6.20 45.58
CA VAL A 569 26.89 5.55 44.67
C VAL A 569 28.27 5.34 45.33
N PRO A 570 28.84 4.10 45.30
CA PRO A 570 30.26 3.86 45.57
C PRO A 570 31.08 3.79 44.26
N LYS A 571 32.37 4.19 44.32
CA LYS A 571 33.36 4.05 43.22
C LYS A 571 34.52 3.13 43.62
N THR A 572 34.78 2.07 42.84
CA THR A 572 36.07 1.35 42.71
C THR A 572 35.97 0.46 41.45
N ALA A 573 36.77 0.66 40.40
CA ALA A 573 38.18 0.28 40.19
C ALA A 573 38.33 -1.12 39.52
N PRO A 574 39.25 -1.31 38.54
CA PRO A 574 39.15 -2.41 37.55
C PRO A 574 39.95 -3.69 37.88
N PRO A 575 39.53 -4.86 37.36
CA PRO A 575 40.30 -6.11 37.43
C PRO A 575 41.45 -6.17 36.41
N LYS A 576 42.42 -7.07 36.66
CA LYS A 576 43.64 -7.26 35.86
C LYS A 576 43.53 -8.41 34.86
N THR A 577 44.45 -8.44 33.89
CA THR A 577 44.69 -9.54 32.95
C THR A 577 45.31 -10.77 33.60
N ALA A 578 44.99 -11.96 33.06
CA ALA A 578 45.70 -13.22 33.29
C ALA A 578 45.58 -14.12 32.03
N SER A 579 46.57 -15.00 31.82
CA SER A 579 46.76 -15.80 30.60
C SER A 579 46.21 -17.24 30.72
N PRO A 580 45.99 -17.98 29.62
CA PRO A 580 45.38 -19.32 29.65
C PRO A 580 46.38 -20.44 30.06
N PRO A 581 45.87 -21.62 30.49
CA PRO A 581 46.70 -22.80 30.79
C PRO A 581 47.15 -23.55 29.53
N GLU A 582 48.30 -24.23 29.63
CA GLU A 582 48.90 -25.02 28.55
C GLU A 582 48.42 -26.49 28.51
N ALA A 583 48.89 -27.22 27.49
CA ALA A 583 48.44 -28.57 27.15
C ALA A 583 49.11 -29.71 27.94
N SER A 584 48.48 -30.89 27.90
CA SER A 584 49.09 -32.17 28.28
C SER A 584 48.94 -33.21 27.15
N THR A 585 50.03 -33.84 26.73
CA THR A 585 50.10 -34.78 25.59
C THR A 585 50.10 -36.27 26.03
N PRO A 586 49.78 -37.22 25.11
CA PRO A 586 49.24 -38.54 25.48
C PRO A 586 50.26 -39.69 25.60
N LYS A 587 49.84 -40.81 26.20
CA LYS A 587 50.52 -42.12 26.14
C LYS A 587 50.03 -42.99 24.97
N LYS A 588 50.86 -43.94 24.53
CA LYS A 588 50.67 -44.79 23.33
C LYS A 588 50.36 -46.26 23.67
N GLN A 589 49.64 -46.93 22.77
CA GLN A 589 49.83 -48.33 22.32
C GLN A 589 49.14 -48.45 20.93
N SER A 590 49.87 -48.45 19.79
CA SER A 590 50.38 -49.62 19.04
C SER A 590 49.27 -50.60 18.61
N SER A 591 49.04 -50.92 17.31
CA SER A 591 49.79 -50.66 16.06
C SER A 591 48.80 -50.63 14.84
N LYS A 592 49.10 -50.73 13.52
CA LYS A 592 50.23 -51.32 12.76
C LYS A 592 50.32 -50.77 11.29
N SER A 593 51.28 -51.34 10.55
CA SER A 593 51.73 -51.16 9.14
C SER A 593 50.65 -51.23 8.03
N LYS A 594 50.83 -50.77 6.76
CA LYS A 594 51.98 -50.32 5.90
C LYS A 594 51.53 -49.08 5.06
N LEU A 595 52.33 -48.03 4.76
CA LEU A 595 53.40 -47.88 3.73
C LEU A 595 52.96 -48.24 2.29
N ILE A 596 53.22 -47.42 1.24
CA ILE A 596 54.55 -47.04 0.68
C ILE A 596 54.59 -45.64 -0.01
N LYS A 597 55.65 -44.85 0.30
CA LYS A 597 56.45 -43.83 -0.46
C LYS A 597 55.86 -42.81 -1.47
N GLU A 598 56.20 -41.53 -1.25
CA GLU A 598 56.62 -40.54 -2.28
C GLU A 598 58.13 -40.67 -2.61
N PRO A 599 58.68 -39.85 -3.55
CA PRO A 599 59.60 -38.80 -3.07
C PRO A 599 59.53 -37.43 -3.79
N SER A 600 60.11 -36.42 -3.17
CA SER A 600 60.15 -35.00 -3.57
C SER A 600 61.41 -34.56 -4.35
N SER A 601 61.33 -33.52 -5.20
CA SER A 601 62.31 -32.39 -5.24
C SER A 601 61.98 -31.27 -6.26
N LYS A 602 62.39 -30.03 -5.94
CA LYS A 602 62.68 -28.88 -6.85
C LYS A 602 64.19 -28.94 -7.27
N PRO A 603 64.80 -28.10 -8.17
CA PRO A 603 64.38 -26.76 -8.62
C PRO A 603 64.76 -26.31 -10.08
N SER A 604 64.50 -25.02 -10.37
CA SER A 604 65.26 -24.11 -11.28
C SER A 604 65.13 -24.24 -12.81
N SER A 605 65.44 -23.13 -13.51
CA SER A 605 65.33 -22.92 -14.97
C SER A 605 66.64 -22.36 -15.55
N PRO A 606 66.92 -22.55 -16.86
CA PRO A 606 67.47 -21.42 -17.63
C PRO A 606 67.07 -21.32 -19.14
N LYS A 607 66.59 -20.12 -19.53
CA LYS A 607 67.04 -19.24 -20.65
C LYS A 607 67.34 -19.75 -22.10
N ILE A 608 66.97 -18.87 -23.06
CA ILE A 608 67.46 -18.68 -24.46
C ILE A 608 66.87 -19.64 -25.53
N GLY A 609 66.46 -19.18 -26.73
CA GLY A 609 66.25 -17.80 -27.21
C GLY A 609 66.12 -17.63 -28.76
N SER A 610 65.64 -16.46 -29.21
CA SER A 610 65.52 -15.99 -30.63
C SER A 610 64.55 -16.78 -31.56
N SER A 611 63.92 -16.19 -32.58
CA SER A 611 64.25 -14.99 -33.37
C SER A 611 63.05 -14.07 -33.71
N LYS A 612 63.35 -12.93 -34.38
CA LYS A 612 62.44 -11.91 -34.93
C LYS A 612 63.16 -11.25 -36.13
N PRO A 613 62.48 -10.64 -37.12
CA PRO A 613 62.01 -9.24 -37.00
C PRO A 613 60.64 -9.06 -37.71
N THR A 614 60.10 -7.92 -38.15
CA THR A 614 60.41 -6.46 -38.23
C THR A 614 59.03 -5.73 -38.20
N SER A 615 58.82 -4.44 -37.89
CA SER A 615 59.66 -3.38 -37.29
C SER A 615 58.77 -2.16 -36.93
N SER A 616 59.20 -1.35 -35.94
CA SER A 616 59.00 0.14 -35.81
C SER A 616 57.57 0.73 -35.81
N SER A 617 57.21 1.79 -35.06
CA SER A 617 57.87 2.75 -34.13
C SER A 617 56.74 3.66 -33.56
N LYS A 618 56.86 4.63 -32.63
CA LYS A 618 57.73 5.06 -31.49
C LYS A 618 56.86 6.13 -30.75
N ALA A 619 56.94 6.43 -29.45
CA ALA A 619 57.58 5.82 -28.27
C ALA A 619 56.95 6.44 -26.98
N THR A 620 57.16 5.78 -25.82
CA THR A 620 57.28 6.26 -24.40
C THR A 620 56.82 7.68 -23.97
N SER A 621 56.39 7.93 -22.72
CA SER A 621 56.51 7.20 -21.42
C SER A 621 55.40 7.68 -20.45
N GLN A 622 54.83 6.86 -19.55
CA GLN A 622 55.33 6.50 -18.20
C GLN A 622 55.79 7.70 -17.32
N ALA A 623 55.46 7.81 -16.02
CA ALA A 623 54.56 7.03 -15.14
C ALA A 623 54.35 7.74 -13.77
N LYS A 624 53.63 7.06 -12.85
CA LYS A 624 53.50 7.26 -11.38
C LYS A 624 52.33 8.11 -10.84
N ALA A 625 51.54 7.44 -10.00
CA ALA A 625 50.72 8.00 -8.91
C ALA A 625 51.62 8.22 -7.64
N PRO A 626 51.16 8.68 -6.44
CA PRO A 626 49.81 8.54 -5.88
C PRO A 626 49.31 9.72 -5.00
N SER A 627 48.33 9.40 -4.13
CA SER A 627 47.88 10.08 -2.90
C SER A 627 46.62 10.96 -2.97
N THR A 628 45.78 10.80 -1.95
CA THR A 628 44.55 11.56 -1.64
C THR A 628 44.79 12.47 -0.45
N PRO A 629 44.05 13.59 -0.32
CA PRO A 629 43.13 13.62 0.83
C PRO A 629 41.77 14.30 0.57
N LYS A 630 40.81 13.99 1.45
CA LYS A 630 39.56 14.72 1.75
C LYS A 630 39.69 15.35 3.16
N PRO A 631 38.76 16.19 3.63
CA PRO A 631 37.88 17.15 2.94
C PRO A 631 37.99 18.58 3.55
N ALA A 632 37.34 19.58 2.95
CA ALA A 632 37.11 20.88 3.61
C ALA A 632 35.80 21.54 3.15
N SER A 633 35.09 22.19 4.09
CA SER A 633 33.88 23.01 3.88
C SER A 633 33.49 23.69 5.21
N PRO A 634 32.77 24.82 5.22
CA PRO A 634 32.78 25.97 4.30
C PRO A 634 33.05 27.29 5.08
N PRO A 635 32.89 28.47 4.45
CA PRO A 635 32.32 29.60 5.18
C PRO A 635 31.21 30.35 4.41
N LYS A 636 30.47 31.20 5.14
CA LYS A 636 29.35 32.02 4.62
C LYS A 636 29.78 33.43 4.21
N ALA A 637 28.96 34.02 3.36
CA ALA A 637 28.90 35.39 2.85
C ALA A 637 29.37 36.56 3.74
N THR A 638 29.89 37.60 3.09
CA THR A 638 29.47 39.01 3.31
C THR A 638 29.59 39.83 2.02
N THR A 639 28.94 41.00 1.97
CA THR A 639 28.77 41.88 0.79
C THR A 639 29.53 43.21 0.90
N THR A 640 30.14 43.69 -0.19
CA THR A 640 30.45 45.14 -0.37
C THR A 640 30.66 45.57 -1.83
N THR A 641 29.79 46.47 -2.32
CA THR A 641 30.00 47.70 -3.13
C THR A 641 31.01 47.82 -4.31
N ALA A 642 30.61 48.69 -5.26
CA ALA A 642 31.41 49.54 -6.18
C ALA A 642 31.94 48.91 -7.49
N ALA A 643 32.03 49.61 -8.64
CA ALA A 643 31.46 50.92 -9.08
C ALA A 643 31.63 51.13 -10.61
N ALA A 644 31.12 52.27 -11.12
CA ALA A 644 31.42 52.95 -12.40
C ALA A 644 30.88 52.34 -13.73
N ALA A 645 30.75 53.08 -14.85
CA ALA A 645 30.36 54.49 -15.07
C ALA A 645 30.14 54.78 -16.58
N ALA A 646 29.01 55.37 -16.99
CA ALA A 646 28.85 56.07 -18.29
C ALA A 646 27.58 56.95 -18.38
N LYS A 647 27.70 58.12 -19.03
CA LYS A 647 26.69 59.13 -19.46
C LYS A 647 27.44 60.17 -20.33
N PRO A 648 26.84 61.20 -20.97
CA PRO A 648 25.44 61.69 -21.00
C PRO A 648 24.90 61.70 -22.46
N PRO A 649 23.93 62.54 -22.91
CA PRO A 649 22.89 63.36 -22.24
C PRO A 649 21.51 62.69 -22.43
N SER A 650 20.33 63.28 -22.69
CA SER A 650 19.72 64.64 -22.72
C SER A 650 18.19 64.44 -22.55
N SER A 651 17.35 65.40 -22.16
CA SER A 651 17.45 66.70 -21.47
C SER A 651 16.06 67.00 -20.83
N LYS A 652 15.81 68.23 -20.35
CA LYS A 652 14.46 68.76 -20.02
C LYS A 652 14.40 70.27 -20.33
N PRO A 653 13.22 70.90 -20.36
CA PRO A 653 12.77 71.59 -19.15
C PRO A 653 11.30 71.29 -18.78
N SER A 654 10.88 71.74 -17.59
CA SER A 654 9.53 71.58 -17.05
C SER A 654 8.99 72.89 -16.50
N THR A 655 7.73 73.20 -16.76
CA THR A 655 6.97 74.24 -16.05
C THR A 655 5.54 73.80 -15.76
N THR A 656 4.97 74.34 -14.70
CA THR A 656 3.54 74.23 -14.34
C THR A 656 3.23 75.45 -13.47
N PRO A 657 2.06 76.11 -13.63
CA PRO A 657 1.19 76.20 -12.46
C PRO A 657 -0.32 76.30 -12.73
N SER A 658 -1.10 76.04 -11.67
CA SER A 658 -2.41 76.64 -11.34
C SER A 658 -3.70 76.21 -12.06
N LYS A 659 -4.84 76.39 -11.35
CA LYS A 659 -6.24 76.11 -11.73
C LYS A 659 -7.09 77.37 -11.55
N PRO A 660 -8.24 77.48 -12.24
CA PRO A 660 -9.43 78.16 -11.72
C PRO A 660 -10.66 77.22 -11.56
N LYS A 661 -11.76 77.73 -10.99
CA LYS A 661 -13.06 77.03 -10.77
C LYS A 661 -14.19 77.70 -11.57
N ARG A 662 -15.18 76.94 -12.09
CA ARG A 662 -16.61 77.33 -12.18
C ARG A 662 -17.56 76.16 -12.50
N SER A 663 -18.84 76.41 -12.79
CA SER A 663 -19.97 75.67 -12.19
C SER A 663 -21.27 75.51 -13.00
N LYS A 664 -21.92 74.34 -12.83
CA LYS A 664 -23.39 74.03 -12.88
C LYS A 664 -24.29 74.41 -14.09
N SER A 665 -24.89 73.35 -14.68
CA SER A 665 -26.31 73.23 -15.13
C SER A 665 -26.78 73.97 -16.41
N PRO A 666 -27.92 73.57 -17.03
CA PRO A 666 -28.49 72.22 -17.29
C PRO A 666 -28.94 72.04 -18.78
N PRO A 667 -29.62 70.93 -19.14
CA PRO A 667 -31.01 71.09 -19.65
C PRO A 667 -31.99 69.96 -19.24
N LYS A 668 -33.30 70.13 -19.56
CA LYS A 668 -34.40 69.18 -19.31
C LYS A 668 -34.64 68.23 -20.50
N ARG A 669 -35.11 67.00 -20.23
CA ARG A 669 -36.14 66.28 -21.02
C ARG A 669 -36.86 65.26 -20.10
N VAL A 670 -38.18 65.38 -19.96
CA VAL A 670 -39.25 64.61 -20.63
C VAL A 670 -39.52 63.29 -19.92
N ASP A 671 -40.68 63.23 -19.27
CA ASP A 671 -41.28 61.99 -18.78
C ASP A 671 -41.79 61.14 -19.96
N SER A 672 -41.53 59.85 -19.88
CA SER A 672 -42.05 58.80 -20.76
C SER A 672 -42.69 57.73 -19.88
N PRO A 673 -43.69 56.97 -20.36
CA PRO A 673 -44.45 56.06 -19.51
C PRO A 673 -43.56 55.01 -18.85
N ILE A 674 -43.93 54.64 -17.62
CA ILE A 674 -43.32 53.51 -16.90
C ILE A 674 -43.67 52.25 -17.68
N ASP A 675 -42.65 51.57 -18.21
CA ASP A 675 -42.76 50.19 -18.63
C ASP A 675 -42.68 49.32 -17.37
N ASP A 676 -43.80 48.69 -16.99
CA ASP A 676 -43.88 47.75 -15.87
C ASP A 676 -43.29 46.36 -16.22
N SER A 677 -42.58 46.21 -17.35
CA SER A 677 -41.76 45.03 -17.60
C SER A 677 -40.66 44.90 -16.51
N PRO A 678 -40.52 43.74 -15.84
CA PRO A 678 -39.65 43.63 -14.68
C PRO A 678 -38.17 43.58 -15.12
N ASP A 679 -37.41 44.66 -14.84
CA ASP A 679 -35.98 44.80 -15.12
C ASP A 679 -35.25 43.45 -15.00
N PRO A 680 -34.70 42.88 -16.10
CA PRO A 680 -34.01 41.60 -16.06
C PRO A 680 -32.89 41.54 -15.03
N LEU A 681 -32.20 42.67 -14.80
CA LEU A 681 -31.16 42.77 -13.77
C LEU A 681 -31.75 42.77 -12.36
N SER A 682 -32.92 43.35 -12.12
CA SER A 682 -33.65 43.26 -10.84
C SER A 682 -34.10 41.82 -10.54
N THR A 683 -34.58 41.11 -11.55
CA THR A 683 -35.00 39.71 -11.48
C THR A 683 -33.79 38.81 -11.18
N LEU A 684 -32.68 38.98 -11.92
CA LEU A 684 -31.43 38.25 -11.69
C LEU A 684 -30.80 38.59 -10.32
N ARG A 685 -30.78 39.86 -9.89
CA ARG A 685 -30.34 40.25 -8.53
C ARG A 685 -31.18 39.58 -7.45
N SER A 686 -32.50 39.50 -7.64
CA SER A 686 -33.43 38.86 -6.70
C SER A 686 -33.23 37.35 -6.63
N ALA A 687 -33.00 36.69 -7.78
CA ALA A 687 -32.62 35.28 -7.83
C ALA A 687 -31.28 35.02 -7.11
N CYS A 688 -30.27 35.87 -7.33
CA CYS A 688 -28.98 35.81 -6.64
C CYS A 688 -29.16 35.96 -5.12
N LEU A 689 -29.98 36.92 -4.68
CA LEU A 689 -30.30 37.14 -3.27
C LEU A 689 -31.04 35.93 -2.65
N LYS A 690 -31.92 35.26 -3.43
CA LYS A 690 -32.64 34.04 -3.02
C LYS A 690 -31.75 32.80 -2.86
N GLN A 691 -30.54 32.80 -3.44
CA GLN A 691 -29.56 31.73 -3.25
C GLN A 691 -28.63 31.94 -2.04
N VAL A 692 -28.33 33.19 -1.67
CA VAL A 692 -27.53 33.51 -0.48
C VAL A 692 -28.37 33.65 0.80
N SER A 693 -29.66 33.92 0.67
CA SER A 693 -30.59 33.93 1.81
C SER A 693 -30.90 32.51 2.29
N GLY A 694 -30.92 32.33 3.61
CA GLY A 694 -30.99 31.01 4.26
C GLY A 694 -29.65 30.27 4.36
N VAL A 695 -28.52 30.89 3.98
CA VAL A 695 -27.19 30.33 4.23
C VAL A 695 -26.73 30.62 5.66
N THR A 696 -26.32 29.57 6.38
CA THR A 696 -25.85 29.64 7.76
C THR A 696 -24.67 30.60 7.91
N GLY A 697 -24.72 31.50 8.90
CA GLY A 697 -23.70 32.55 9.12
C GLY A 697 -23.92 33.86 8.33
N LEU A 698 -24.86 33.88 7.37
CA LEU A 698 -25.33 35.12 6.72
C LEU A 698 -26.65 35.66 7.29
N GLY A 699 -27.37 34.87 8.09
CA GLY A 699 -28.61 35.29 8.76
C GLY A 699 -28.43 36.55 9.63
N GLY A 700 -29.48 37.37 9.70
CA GLY A 700 -29.49 38.64 10.45
C GLY A 700 -28.81 39.83 9.75
N ARG A 701 -28.14 39.63 8.60
CA ARG A 701 -27.52 40.71 7.81
C ARG A 701 -28.48 41.25 6.76
N ARG A 702 -28.48 42.57 6.54
CA ARG A 702 -29.11 43.16 5.36
C ARG A 702 -28.20 42.95 4.14
N LEU A 703 -28.45 41.90 3.36
CA LEU A 703 -27.63 41.56 2.19
C LEU A 703 -28.06 42.35 0.94
N ALA A 704 -27.10 42.66 0.07
CA ALA A 704 -27.34 43.22 -1.26
C ALA A 704 -26.38 42.62 -2.30
N ILE A 705 -26.89 42.37 -3.51
CA ILE A 705 -26.07 42.00 -4.68
C ILE A 705 -25.68 43.28 -5.41
N VAL A 706 -24.37 43.54 -5.49
CA VAL A 706 -23.82 44.74 -6.13
C VAL A 706 -23.10 44.34 -7.41
N VAL A 707 -23.57 44.90 -8.53
CA VAL A 707 -22.95 44.78 -9.86
C VAL A 707 -22.19 46.07 -10.14
N LYS A 708 -20.94 45.98 -10.59
CA LYS A 708 -20.10 47.15 -10.88
C LYS A 708 -19.21 46.91 -12.09
N GLN A 709 -19.00 47.97 -12.86
CA GLN A 709 -17.98 48.07 -13.88
C GLN A 709 -16.61 48.42 -13.25
N ARG A 710 -15.54 47.89 -13.82
CA ARG A 710 -14.13 48.27 -13.53
C ARG A 710 -13.72 49.44 -14.42
N SER A 711 -12.60 50.09 -14.10
CA SER A 711 -11.93 51.04 -14.99
C SER A 711 -11.50 50.43 -16.34
N SER A 712 -11.38 49.10 -16.42
CA SER A 712 -11.12 48.34 -17.64
C SER A 712 -12.38 47.99 -18.44
N GLY A 713 -13.52 48.66 -18.22
CA GLY A 713 -14.80 48.41 -18.90
C GLY A 713 -15.53 47.12 -18.48
N ALA A 714 -14.85 46.14 -17.89
CA ALA A 714 -15.43 44.85 -17.52
C ALA A 714 -16.28 44.91 -16.23
N TRP A 715 -17.35 44.13 -16.19
CA TRP A 715 -18.29 44.00 -15.09
C TRP A 715 -17.94 42.85 -14.12
N TYR A 716 -18.38 42.98 -12.87
CA TYR A 716 -18.40 41.90 -11.88
C TYR A 716 -19.60 42.06 -10.92
N ALA A 717 -20.01 40.98 -10.28
CA ALA A 717 -21.04 40.97 -9.23
C ALA A 717 -20.50 40.40 -7.91
N ALA A 718 -20.98 40.94 -6.79
CA ALA A 718 -20.46 40.68 -5.46
C ALA A 718 -21.53 40.83 -4.36
N LEU A 719 -21.45 40.00 -3.32
CA LEU A 719 -22.27 40.16 -2.12
C LEU A 719 -21.72 41.26 -1.20
N LYS A 720 -22.62 42.11 -0.73
CA LYS A 720 -22.36 43.19 0.21
C LYS A 720 -23.27 43.08 1.42
N ASP A 721 -22.71 43.32 2.60
CA ASP A 721 -23.49 43.60 3.81
C ASP A 721 -23.86 45.09 3.78
N ALA A 722 -25.11 45.39 3.41
CA ALA A 722 -25.63 46.75 3.29
C ALA A 722 -25.77 47.46 4.65
N THR A 723 -25.62 46.74 5.76
CA THR A 723 -25.60 47.31 7.13
C THR A 723 -24.25 47.93 7.47
N SER A 724 -23.15 47.36 6.98
CA SER A 724 -21.77 47.79 7.30
C SER A 724 -20.97 48.28 6.09
N ASP A 725 -21.64 48.43 4.95
CA ASP A 725 -21.10 48.74 3.62
C ASP A 725 -19.96 47.83 3.11
N LYS A 726 -19.73 46.67 3.75
CA LYS A 726 -18.58 45.79 3.46
C LYS A 726 -18.92 44.66 2.49
N TYR A 727 -18.00 44.41 1.55
CA TYR A 727 -18.03 43.25 0.68
C TYR A 727 -17.67 41.98 1.45
N LEU A 728 -18.45 40.91 1.29
CA LEU A 728 -18.19 39.64 1.96
C LEU A 728 -17.23 38.81 1.09
N LYS A 729 -15.93 38.82 1.40
CA LYS A 729 -14.84 38.27 0.54
C LYS A 729 -15.11 36.86 -0.03
N MET A 730 -15.64 35.93 0.78
CA MET A 730 -15.98 34.57 0.33
C MET A 730 -17.15 34.50 -0.69
N TRP A 731 -17.87 35.60 -0.88
CA TRP A 731 -19.07 35.71 -1.73
C TRP A 731 -18.89 36.81 -2.79
N THR A 732 -17.66 36.99 -3.30
CA THR A 732 -17.39 37.90 -4.42
C THR A 732 -16.69 37.17 -5.56
N ASN A 733 -17.33 37.13 -6.74
CA ASN A 733 -16.71 36.65 -7.98
C ASN A 733 -15.81 37.75 -8.58
N ARG A 734 -14.93 38.33 -7.75
CA ARG A 734 -14.22 39.59 -8.04
C ARG A 734 -13.10 39.43 -9.04
N ASP A 735 -12.52 38.24 -9.11
CA ASP A 735 -11.33 37.92 -9.89
C ASP A 735 -11.68 37.49 -11.33
N LYS A 736 -12.97 37.57 -11.68
CA LYS A 736 -13.49 37.38 -13.05
C LYS A 736 -14.04 38.68 -13.60
N THR A 737 -13.99 38.79 -14.92
CA THR A 737 -14.36 39.96 -15.70
C THR A 737 -15.36 39.55 -16.78
N PHE A 738 -16.51 40.22 -16.82
CA PHE A 738 -17.60 39.97 -17.77
C PHE A 738 -17.82 41.19 -18.66
N GLU A 739 -18.38 41.00 -19.85
CA GLU A 739 -18.62 42.07 -20.81
C GLU A 739 -19.91 42.83 -20.50
N THR A 740 -20.88 42.17 -19.86
CA THR A 740 -22.18 42.76 -19.50
C THR A 740 -22.53 42.56 -18.01
N PRO A 741 -23.40 43.42 -17.43
CA PRO A 741 -23.86 43.23 -16.05
C PRO A 741 -24.78 42.01 -15.86
N GLU A 742 -25.45 41.54 -16.91
CA GLU A 742 -26.26 40.32 -16.94
C GLU A 742 -25.35 39.09 -16.80
N GLN A 743 -24.32 38.97 -17.65
CA GLN A 743 -23.30 37.91 -17.56
C GLN A 743 -22.67 37.83 -16.16
N ALA A 744 -22.36 38.99 -15.57
CA ALA A 744 -21.82 39.08 -14.22
C ALA A 744 -22.80 38.56 -13.15
N LEU A 745 -24.11 38.79 -13.31
CA LEU A 745 -25.15 38.27 -12.42
C LEU A 745 -25.42 36.77 -12.64
N GLU A 746 -25.50 36.29 -13.89
CA GLU A 746 -25.71 34.86 -14.18
C GLU A 746 -24.55 34.01 -13.64
N ALA A 747 -23.31 34.44 -13.88
CA ALA A 747 -22.12 33.79 -13.32
C ALA A 747 -22.11 33.84 -11.78
N TYR A 748 -22.65 34.91 -11.18
CA TYR A 748 -22.82 35.00 -9.73
C TYR A 748 -23.94 34.09 -9.21
N LEU A 749 -25.04 33.95 -9.93
CA LEU A 749 -26.16 33.06 -9.58
C LEU A 749 -25.72 31.60 -9.55
N ALA A 750 -24.96 31.17 -10.57
CA ALA A 750 -24.36 29.85 -10.63
C ALA A 750 -23.38 29.62 -9.46
N PHE A 751 -22.47 30.58 -9.22
CA PHE A 751 -21.53 30.56 -8.09
C PHE A 751 -22.25 30.45 -6.74
N ALA A 752 -23.28 31.27 -6.50
CA ALA A 752 -24.03 31.29 -5.24
C ALA A 752 -24.81 29.99 -5.03
N THR A 753 -25.40 29.42 -6.10
CA THR A 753 -26.10 28.13 -6.05
C THR A 753 -25.14 26.97 -5.74
N LYS A 754 -23.93 26.98 -6.32
CA LYS A 754 -22.88 26.00 -6.03
C LYS A 754 -22.41 26.10 -4.58
N MET A 755 -22.02 27.29 -4.12
CA MET A 755 -21.62 27.55 -2.73
C MET A 755 -22.71 27.16 -1.70
N ARG A 756 -23.99 27.39 -2.02
CA ARG A 756 -25.12 26.97 -1.19
C ARG A 756 -25.18 25.45 -1.02
N ASN A 757 -24.94 24.68 -2.09
CA ASN A 757 -25.02 23.23 -2.06
C ASN A 757 -23.76 22.60 -1.44
N ASP A 758 -22.58 23.11 -1.77
CA ASP A 758 -21.31 22.69 -1.16
C ASP A 758 -21.35 22.87 0.38
N MET A 759 -21.96 23.95 0.87
CA MET A 759 -22.09 24.18 2.31
C MET A 759 -23.24 23.42 3.01
N ARG A 760 -24.08 22.63 2.31
CA ARG A 760 -25.07 21.75 2.97
C ARG A 760 -24.41 20.59 3.74
N TRP A 761 -23.15 20.27 3.44
CA TRP A 761 -22.41 19.16 4.05
C TRP A 761 -21.68 19.54 5.35
N PHE A 762 -21.83 20.76 5.86
CA PHE A 762 -21.28 21.18 7.15
C PHE A 762 -22.33 21.06 8.27
N PRO A 763 -22.16 20.16 9.26
CA PRO A 763 -22.96 20.18 10.47
C PRO A 763 -22.54 21.37 11.35
N VAL A 764 -23.27 22.48 11.26
CA VAL A 764 -23.00 23.68 12.08
C VAL A 764 -23.70 23.56 13.43
N GLY A 765 -22.98 23.03 14.43
CA GLY A 765 -23.38 23.14 15.83
C GLY A 765 -23.52 24.61 16.27
N PRO A 766 -24.36 24.91 17.29
CA PRO A 766 -24.60 26.28 17.73
C PRO A 766 -23.30 26.95 18.18
N ARG A 767 -23.08 28.19 17.75
CA ARG A 767 -21.97 29.00 18.26
C ARG A 767 -22.14 29.19 19.76
N ALA A 768 -21.18 28.68 20.54
CA ALA A 768 -21.03 29.07 21.92
C ALA A 768 -20.86 30.59 22.01
N SER A 769 -21.76 31.26 22.71
CA SER A 769 -21.59 32.65 23.12
C SER A 769 -20.42 32.72 24.09
N SER A 770 -19.37 33.49 23.76
CA SER A 770 -18.26 33.68 24.68
C SER A 770 -18.72 34.43 25.93
N PRO A 771 -18.50 33.91 27.14
CA PRO A 771 -18.65 34.69 28.36
C PRO A 771 -17.66 35.86 28.30
N LYS A 772 -18.13 37.08 28.59
CA LYS A 772 -17.22 38.22 28.81
C LYS A 772 -16.44 37.95 30.09
N ALA A 773 -15.14 37.66 29.98
CA ALA A 773 -14.25 37.60 31.12
C ALA A 773 -14.23 38.99 31.82
N LYS A 774 -14.87 39.06 32.99
CA LYS A 774 -14.85 40.22 33.89
C LYS A 774 -14.13 39.81 35.17
N GLY A 775 -13.00 40.46 35.45
CA GLY A 775 -12.51 40.69 36.80
C GLY A 775 -11.48 39.70 37.35
N LYS A 776 -10.36 40.30 37.78
CA LYS A 776 -9.25 39.73 38.57
C LYS A 776 -8.42 38.66 37.85
#